data_AF-A0A0D7QN23-F1
#
_entry.id   AF-A0A0D7QN23-F1
#
_cell.length_a   1.000
_cell.length_b   1.000
_cell.length_c   1.000
_cell.angle_alpha   90.00
_cell.angle_beta   90.00
_cell.angle_gamma   90.00
#
_symmetry.space_group_name_H-M   'P 1'
#
loop_
_entity.id
_entity.type
_entity.pdbx_description
1 polymer ?
#
loop_
_entity_poly.entity_id
_entity_poly.type
_entity_poly.pdbx_seq_one_letter_code
_entity_poly.pdbx_strand_id
1 'polypeptide(L)'
;MTIPVQAPIQPLAPQPPAPAGWPITIDVPAESKSTPLTPVQTGDVISFSATGRWKDWWISCGPDGYRNFFADIIRIRPRFADENWFCLCGEVEGTGERFAIGRGCTHTLATSGNLILFANDRDDLYGNNSGSVSVTADRGGIAPSQADADPDAFKGLTGRWRLIHRTFDMTRGVGTLAILVPGACLILALLPQGVDLVRSVGDDTLHDASTSQLFAFVLGLLFLGIQSWLWPRLLIDFNYGTDRSTWRPRRLLEWGPRVLGIAPFVLIFIALYRNPQFKPGLPIILVVVAAIFLILLIKREDWTKKMRVAGRISFARWWVIVCLALAAVLMAVVSLAPVAFGHALGAPAVVFVGLGLIIPPMIIAIQSGTGLRLPIVGSFLLAAALFSLWMDNHEVGGRAFERGPGPLAVAQRLNLADAYALWKSGQPVAKDGKRPMVLVASEGGASRAGDWTAEVLSALHAQSDGKFATHLFAISSVSGGSVGTVGYSAMLHVEPAVTSATLAKTLPTFTSQDALSPTLAGTLFPDLLQRFLPRAFLPDRAEALERAWEVGWNNSCPAKTANCKDLLQQPFLTLRPQADQPWRPILIVNGASQETGRRILTSTVDLEKAVDADDFHTIFGHDIEMSTAISNGARFPWISPAGTLPHAKSVPQEDLLQEHLLDGGYFDAAGVATLSELAQAIVALPDARDDKLHFIFVFIGYEEATADARPLAQQPVTGSVPAAGAPAKPAATSARTPEQPKQRSQGAPFLNEVIAPLEGLFASRTAHEAHIMEVFKKTPPLPADVPHEFIAVMLCNGKVDGKPFEPPMDWALSGMARQFIHDALSANSNIPCSEDNVAALQKINGLITR
;
A
#
# COMPACT_ATOMS: atom_id res chain seq x y z
N MET A 1 25.22 64.56 64.06
CA MET A 1 23.94 64.01 64.56
C MET A 1 23.34 63.16 63.46
N THR A 2 23.59 61.86 63.53
CA THR A 2 23.11 60.85 62.58
C THR A 2 21.89 60.16 63.20
N ILE A 3 20.75 60.25 62.53
CA ILE A 3 19.47 59.65 62.91
C ILE A 3 19.48 58.19 62.42
N PRO A 4 19.09 57.19 63.24
CA PRO A 4 19.10 55.79 62.83
C PRO A 4 17.82 55.38 62.07
N VAL A 5 18.05 54.44 61.16
CA VAL A 5 17.14 53.79 60.21
C VAL A 5 16.12 52.88 60.93
N GLN A 6 14.84 52.97 60.56
CA GLN A 6 13.79 52.01 60.95
C GLN A 6 13.79 50.78 60.02
N ALA A 7 13.66 49.60 60.63
CA ALA A 7 13.58 48.29 59.99
C ALA A 7 12.22 48.03 59.29
N PRO A 8 12.15 47.14 58.30
CA PRO A 8 10.94 46.92 57.48
C PRO A 8 9.87 46.08 58.19
N ILE A 9 8.61 46.45 57.92
CA ILE A 9 7.38 45.82 58.42
C ILE A 9 7.18 44.45 57.74
N GLN A 10 7.04 43.38 58.53
CA GLN A 10 6.59 42.07 58.04
C GLN A 10 5.10 42.11 57.66
N PRO A 11 4.67 41.52 56.53
CA PRO A 11 3.25 41.38 56.20
C PRO A 11 2.57 40.36 57.14
N LEU A 12 1.42 40.75 57.69
CA LEU A 12 0.54 39.90 58.52
C LEU A 12 0.12 38.64 57.75
N ALA A 13 0.21 37.48 58.41
CA ALA A 13 -0.45 36.26 57.98
C ALA A 13 -1.99 36.45 57.97
N PRO A 14 -2.72 35.93 56.98
CA PRO A 14 -4.17 36.01 56.96
C PRO A 14 -4.78 35.24 58.14
N GLN A 15 -5.69 35.89 58.86
CA GLN A 15 -6.50 35.30 59.94
C GLN A 15 -7.41 34.19 59.38
N PRO A 16 -7.62 33.07 60.10
CA PRO A 16 -8.54 32.02 59.67
C PRO A 16 -10.00 32.55 59.66
N PRO A 17 -10.82 32.18 58.66
CA PRO A 17 -12.22 32.57 58.62
C PRO A 17 -13.00 31.95 59.80
N ALA A 18 -13.96 32.71 60.35
CA ALA A 18 -14.92 32.22 61.34
C ALA A 18 -15.75 31.05 60.77
N PRO A 19 -16.22 30.08 61.58
CA PRO A 19 -16.94 28.91 61.10
C PRO A 19 -18.22 29.32 60.37
N ALA A 20 -18.25 29.12 59.05
CA ALA A 20 -19.42 29.36 58.22
C ALA A 20 -20.52 28.33 58.55
N GLY A 21 -21.78 28.77 58.50
CA GLY A 21 -22.93 27.86 58.54
C GLY A 21 -22.92 26.95 57.31
N TRP A 22 -23.19 25.66 57.50
CA TRP A 22 -23.34 24.68 56.43
C TRP A 22 -24.74 24.79 55.80
N PRO A 23 -24.92 24.60 54.48
CA PRO A 23 -23.91 24.26 53.48
C PRO A 23 -23.04 25.46 53.07
N ILE A 24 -21.76 25.19 52.75
CA ILE A 24 -20.80 26.19 52.28
C ILE A 24 -20.74 26.12 50.76
N THR A 25 -20.93 27.25 50.06
CA THR A 25 -20.75 27.32 48.61
C THR A 25 -19.63 28.31 48.27
N ILE A 26 -18.63 27.86 47.52
CA ILE A 26 -17.50 28.68 47.06
C ILE A 26 -17.20 28.42 45.59
N ASP A 27 -16.67 29.42 44.90
CA ASP A 27 -16.10 29.25 43.57
C ASP A 27 -14.59 29.00 43.70
N VAL A 28 -14.13 27.88 43.15
CA VAL A 28 -12.72 27.49 43.13
C VAL A 28 -12.11 27.96 41.81
N PRO A 29 -11.20 28.96 41.80
CA PRO A 29 -10.55 29.44 40.59
C PRO A 29 -9.54 28.42 40.08
N ALA A 30 -9.47 28.24 38.76
CA ALA A 30 -8.54 27.29 38.13
C ALA A 30 -7.07 27.67 38.28
N GLU A 31 -6.78 28.96 38.42
CA GLU A 31 -5.44 29.53 38.63
C GLU A 31 -4.95 29.45 40.09
N SER A 32 -5.85 29.12 41.03
CA SER A 32 -5.52 29.04 42.44
C SER A 32 -4.97 27.67 42.83
N LYS A 33 -3.76 27.64 43.39
CA LYS A 33 -3.13 26.42 43.94
C LYS A 33 -3.70 25.97 45.28
N SER A 34 -4.45 26.85 45.95
CA SER A 34 -5.04 26.59 47.26
C SER A 34 -6.19 27.57 47.50
N THR A 35 -7.42 27.07 47.49
CA THR A 35 -8.62 27.84 47.82
C THR A 35 -9.15 27.35 49.16
N PRO A 36 -8.99 28.12 50.25
CA PRO A 36 -9.47 27.72 51.58
C PRO A 36 -10.98 27.53 51.61
N LEU A 37 -11.46 26.44 52.20
CA LEU A 37 -12.88 26.18 52.43
C LEU A 37 -13.27 26.45 53.89
N THR A 38 -12.81 25.61 54.82
CA THR A 38 -13.10 25.73 56.27
C THR A 38 -12.16 24.83 57.08
N PRO A 39 -11.92 25.11 58.37
CA PRO A 39 -11.32 24.14 59.29
C PRO A 39 -12.23 22.90 59.45
N VAL A 40 -11.61 21.72 59.51
CA VAL A 40 -12.28 20.42 59.67
C VAL A 40 -11.65 19.60 60.79
N GLN A 41 -12.42 18.69 61.39
CA GLN A 41 -11.96 17.79 62.44
C GLN A 41 -11.92 16.32 61.97
N THR A 42 -11.05 15.53 62.58
CA THR A 42 -10.97 14.08 62.33
C THR A 42 -12.33 13.44 62.61
N GLY A 43 -12.83 12.65 61.64
CA GLY A 43 -14.14 12.00 61.70
C GLY A 43 -15.27 12.82 61.08
N ASP A 44 -15.04 14.08 60.69
CA ASP A 44 -16.04 14.86 59.92
C ASP A 44 -16.35 14.12 58.62
N VAL A 45 -17.64 14.01 58.28
CA VAL A 45 -18.11 13.49 56.99
C VAL A 45 -18.62 14.68 56.18
N ILE A 46 -18.03 14.92 55.02
CA ILE A 46 -18.39 16.06 54.16
C ILE A 46 -18.83 15.54 52.81
N SER A 47 -20.01 15.99 52.36
CA SER A 47 -20.54 15.74 51.03
C SER A 47 -20.31 16.96 50.15
N PHE A 48 -19.65 16.74 49.01
CA PHE A 48 -19.35 17.75 48.01
C PHE A 48 -20.21 17.57 46.78
N SER A 49 -20.60 18.68 46.16
CA SER A 49 -21.16 18.73 44.81
C SER A 49 -20.54 19.90 44.05
N ALA A 50 -20.17 19.69 42.81
CA ALA A 50 -19.49 20.70 42.01
C ALA A 50 -20.09 20.81 40.61
N THR A 51 -20.23 22.05 40.14
CA THR A 51 -20.73 22.37 38.80
C THR A 51 -19.92 23.49 38.17
N GLY A 52 -20.14 23.74 36.88
CA GLY A 52 -19.35 24.71 36.11
C GLY A 52 -18.24 24.07 35.30
N ARG A 53 -17.40 24.91 34.69
CA ARG A 53 -16.30 24.50 33.82
C ARG A 53 -15.13 25.45 33.98
N TRP A 54 -13.95 24.87 34.03
CA TRP A 54 -12.67 25.58 33.99
C TRP A 54 -11.85 25.13 32.78
N LYS A 55 -10.73 25.80 32.55
CA LYS A 55 -9.90 25.63 31.36
C LYS A 55 -8.43 25.50 31.74
N ASP A 56 -7.82 24.42 31.25
CA ASP A 56 -6.39 24.14 31.25
C ASP A 56 -5.83 24.53 29.88
N TRP A 57 -5.14 25.66 29.78
CA TRP A 57 -4.67 26.23 28.51
C TRP A 57 -5.80 26.40 27.46
N TRP A 58 -6.00 25.43 26.56
CA TRP A 58 -7.13 25.37 25.61
C TRP A 58 -8.22 24.34 25.97
N ILE A 59 -7.98 23.45 26.92
CA ILE A 59 -8.83 22.30 27.26
C ILE A 59 -9.86 22.73 28.31
N SER A 60 -11.14 22.85 27.91
CA SER A 60 -12.22 23.21 28.84
C SER A 60 -12.86 21.97 29.47
N CYS A 61 -12.63 21.65 30.73
CA CYS A 61 -13.22 20.50 31.42
C CYS A 61 -14.21 20.91 32.53
N GLY A 62 -14.95 19.93 33.07
CA GLY A 62 -15.74 20.11 34.28
C GLY A 62 -14.95 19.63 35.51
N PRO A 63 -15.62 19.54 36.68
CA PRO A 63 -14.98 19.17 37.94
C PRO A 63 -14.31 17.78 37.95
N ASP A 64 -14.76 16.82 37.12
CA ASP A 64 -14.12 15.50 37.00
C ASP A 64 -12.76 15.51 36.29
N GLY A 65 -12.38 16.64 35.71
CA GLY A 65 -11.15 16.78 34.94
C GLY A 65 -11.17 16.05 33.60
N TYR A 66 -9.98 15.72 33.10
CA TYR A 66 -9.78 14.96 31.87
C TYR A 66 -8.54 14.06 31.97
N ARG A 67 -8.38 13.15 31.01
CA ARG A 67 -7.24 12.22 30.96
C ARG A 67 -6.35 12.49 29.76
N ASN A 68 -5.05 12.29 29.93
CA ASN A 68 -4.06 12.49 28.88
C ASN A 68 -3.18 11.24 28.72
N PHE A 69 -3.62 10.34 27.84
CA PHE A 69 -2.99 9.04 27.60
C PHE A 69 -1.49 9.14 27.26
N PHE A 70 -1.10 10.14 26.46
CA PHE A 70 0.30 10.32 26.08
C PHE A 70 1.15 10.83 27.25
N ALA A 71 0.66 11.82 28.02
CA ALA A 71 1.34 12.31 29.21
C ALA A 71 1.62 11.19 30.22
N ASP A 72 0.67 10.28 30.41
CA ASP A 72 0.81 9.14 31.31
C ASP A 72 1.89 8.15 30.84
N ILE A 73 2.03 7.94 29.51
CA ILE A 73 3.10 7.12 28.92
C ILE A 73 4.47 7.74 29.20
N ILE A 74 4.61 9.06 29.07
CA ILE A 74 5.88 9.78 29.27
C ILE A 74 6.12 10.25 30.71
N ARG A 75 5.24 9.87 31.65
CA ARG A 75 5.27 10.22 33.09
C ARG A 75 5.19 11.72 33.40
N ILE A 76 4.46 12.47 32.59
CA ILE A 76 4.02 13.80 33.00
C ILE A 76 2.72 13.59 33.77
N ARG A 77 2.70 14.00 35.06
CA ARG A 77 1.56 13.78 35.98
C ARG A 77 1.15 15.09 36.65
N PRO A 78 -0.14 15.24 37.02
CA PRO A 78 -0.60 16.38 37.81
C PRO A 78 -0.18 16.24 39.29
N ARG A 79 -0.42 17.29 40.11
CA ARG A 79 -0.07 17.34 41.55
C ARG A 79 -0.58 16.13 42.35
N PHE A 80 -1.76 15.63 42.02
CA PHE A 80 -2.30 14.37 42.52
C PHE A 80 -2.22 13.31 41.43
N ALA A 81 -1.10 12.58 41.45
CA ALA A 81 -0.62 11.72 40.36
C ALA A 81 -1.54 10.57 39.93
N ASP A 82 -2.45 10.12 40.80
CA ASP A 82 -3.35 8.99 40.53
C ASP A 82 -4.75 9.46 40.07
N GLU A 83 -4.97 10.77 39.97
CA GLU A 83 -6.25 11.40 39.59
C GLU A 83 -6.19 12.10 38.24
N ASN A 84 -7.36 12.37 37.66
CA ASN A 84 -7.48 13.06 36.38
C ASN A 84 -6.84 14.46 36.43
N TRP A 85 -6.29 14.90 35.31
CA TRP A 85 -5.84 16.29 35.12
C TRP A 85 -7.02 17.22 35.35
N PHE A 86 -6.79 18.29 36.11
CA PHE A 86 -7.82 19.27 36.44
C PHE A 86 -9.05 18.67 37.13
N CYS A 87 -8.93 17.50 37.76
CA CYS A 87 -9.94 17.04 38.72
C CYS A 87 -10.00 18.03 39.89
N LEU A 88 -11.20 18.35 40.37
CA LEU A 88 -11.34 19.08 41.62
C LEU A 88 -10.88 18.17 42.77
N CYS A 89 -9.92 18.65 43.55
CA CYS A 89 -9.35 17.90 44.67
C CYS A 89 -9.45 18.68 45.98
N GLY A 90 -9.55 17.93 47.07
CA GLY A 90 -9.42 18.43 48.43
C GLY A 90 -8.09 17.99 49.03
N GLU A 91 -7.49 18.86 49.84
CA GLU A 91 -6.33 18.56 50.68
C GLU A 91 -6.53 19.16 52.08
N VAL A 92 -6.19 18.41 53.13
CA VAL A 92 -6.06 19.00 54.46
C VAL A 92 -4.63 19.53 54.57
N GLU A 93 -4.50 20.86 54.58
CA GLU A 93 -3.24 21.58 54.44
C GLU A 93 -2.18 21.09 55.43
N GLY A 94 -1.00 20.72 54.92
CA GLY A 94 0.15 20.30 55.75
C GLY A 94 0.09 18.88 56.31
N THR A 95 -1.00 18.12 56.08
CA THR A 95 -1.16 16.76 56.62
C THR A 95 -0.84 15.65 55.61
N GLY A 96 -0.89 15.96 54.31
CA GLY A 96 -0.75 15.00 53.22
C GLY A 96 -2.04 14.22 52.90
N GLU A 97 -3.15 14.44 53.62
CA GLU A 97 -4.45 13.87 53.27
C GLU A 97 -5.01 14.58 52.04
N ARG A 98 -5.14 13.85 50.92
CA ARG A 98 -5.70 14.34 49.64
C ARG A 98 -6.77 13.39 49.14
N PHE A 99 -7.80 13.94 48.50
CA PHE A 99 -8.89 13.15 47.92
C PHE A 99 -9.48 13.84 46.68
N ALA A 100 -9.97 13.04 45.74
CA ALA A 100 -10.69 13.56 44.57
C ALA A 100 -12.13 13.90 44.93
N ILE A 101 -12.57 15.08 44.49
CA ILE A 101 -13.94 15.56 44.65
C ILE A 101 -14.74 15.35 43.36
N GLY A 102 -14.17 15.69 42.20
CA GLY A 102 -14.88 15.59 40.93
C GLY A 102 -16.19 16.39 40.92
N ARG A 103 -17.23 15.92 40.25
CA ARG A 103 -18.60 16.48 40.34
C ARG A 103 -19.25 16.30 41.71
N GLY A 104 -18.72 15.43 42.55
CA GLY A 104 -19.15 15.24 43.91
C GLY A 104 -18.56 13.98 44.54
N CYS A 105 -18.39 14.01 45.85
CA CYS A 105 -17.98 12.86 46.65
C CYS A 105 -18.46 13.04 48.09
N THR A 106 -18.56 11.94 48.83
CA THR A 106 -18.64 12.00 50.29
C THR A 106 -17.32 11.46 50.83
N HIS A 107 -16.61 12.27 51.63
CA HIS A 107 -15.31 11.90 52.20
C HIS A 107 -15.34 12.05 53.72
N THR A 108 -14.72 11.08 54.42
CA THR A 108 -14.56 11.10 55.87
C THR A 108 -13.12 11.51 56.19
N LEU A 109 -12.96 12.60 56.94
CA LEU A 109 -11.66 13.22 57.19
C LEU A 109 -10.87 12.40 58.21
N ALA A 110 -9.64 12.00 57.85
CA ALA A 110 -8.75 11.27 58.74
C ALA A 110 -7.96 12.21 59.68
N THR A 111 -7.73 13.45 59.25
CA THR A 111 -6.92 14.44 59.96
C THR A 111 -7.68 15.74 60.18
N SER A 112 -7.30 16.48 61.23
CA SER A 112 -7.86 17.80 61.52
C SER A 112 -6.94 18.88 60.93
N GLY A 113 -7.52 19.94 60.37
CA GLY A 113 -6.74 21.02 59.74
C GLY A 113 -7.59 21.93 58.86
N ASN A 114 -6.94 22.77 58.06
CA ASN A 114 -7.63 23.61 57.09
C ASN A 114 -7.86 22.81 55.80
N LEU A 115 -9.13 22.64 55.41
CA LEU A 115 -9.47 22.02 54.13
C LEU A 115 -9.34 23.04 53.01
N ILE A 116 -8.50 22.73 52.01
CA ILE A 116 -8.29 23.54 50.81
C ILE A 116 -8.76 22.78 49.56
N LEU A 117 -9.26 23.53 48.59
CA LEU A 117 -9.69 23.01 47.28
C LEU A 117 -8.79 23.55 46.17
N PHE A 118 -8.51 22.74 45.16
CA PHE A 118 -7.68 23.13 44.02
C PHE A 118 -8.01 22.32 42.75
N ALA A 119 -7.62 22.85 41.59
CA ALA A 119 -7.63 22.12 40.32
C ALA A 119 -6.39 21.21 40.23
N ASN A 120 -6.54 19.92 39.91
CA ASN A 120 -5.42 18.98 39.86
C ASN A 120 -4.49 19.19 38.65
N ASP A 121 -3.68 20.23 38.70
CA ASP A 121 -2.67 20.55 37.69
C ASP A 121 -1.24 20.46 38.28
N ARG A 122 -0.22 20.45 37.44
CA ARG A 122 1.18 20.55 37.89
C ARG A 122 1.44 21.89 38.55
N ASP A 123 2.23 21.87 39.61
CA ASP A 123 2.55 23.08 40.39
C ASP A 123 3.21 24.19 39.56
N ASP A 124 3.87 23.86 38.45
CA ASP A 124 4.53 24.82 37.54
C ASP A 124 3.65 25.31 36.38
N LEU A 125 2.42 24.80 36.22
CA LEU A 125 1.58 25.06 35.04
C LEU A 125 0.34 25.92 35.27
N TYR A 126 0.02 26.31 36.52
CA TYR A 126 -1.19 27.10 36.82
C TYR A 126 -1.34 28.45 36.08
N GLY A 127 -0.26 28.99 35.51
CA GLY A 127 -0.25 30.29 34.85
C GLY A 127 -1.03 30.35 33.53
N ASN A 128 -1.47 29.22 32.97
CA ASN A 128 -2.30 29.17 31.76
C ASN A 128 -3.75 28.71 32.06
N ASN A 129 -4.13 28.64 33.34
CA ASN A 129 -5.43 28.17 33.79
C ASN A 129 -6.44 29.33 33.84
N SER A 130 -7.71 29.06 33.54
CA SER A 130 -8.76 30.10 33.61
C SER A 130 -10.15 29.53 33.93
N GLY A 131 -11.03 30.40 34.43
CA GLY A 131 -12.38 30.03 34.87
C GLY A 131 -12.43 29.48 36.30
N SER A 132 -13.60 29.00 36.70
CA SER A 132 -13.85 28.47 38.04
C SER A 132 -14.89 27.35 38.02
N VAL A 133 -14.91 26.54 39.06
CA VAL A 133 -15.99 25.58 39.35
C VAL A 133 -16.62 25.96 40.67
N SER A 134 -17.95 25.92 40.72
CA SER A 134 -18.72 26.24 41.91
C SER A 134 -18.93 24.96 42.72
N VAL A 135 -18.54 24.99 43.98
CA VAL A 135 -18.52 23.84 44.87
C VAL A 135 -19.40 24.12 46.06
N THR A 136 -20.37 23.23 46.31
CA THR A 136 -21.19 23.21 47.51
C THR A 136 -20.77 22.03 48.38
N ALA A 137 -20.38 22.32 49.61
CA ALA A 137 -20.01 21.34 50.63
C ALA A 137 -21.05 21.35 51.77
N ASP A 138 -21.51 20.16 52.17
CA ASP A 138 -22.45 19.96 53.28
C ASP A 138 -21.88 18.97 54.31
N ARG A 139 -22.25 19.10 55.58
CA ARG A 139 -21.84 18.18 56.65
C ARG A 139 -22.83 17.01 56.72
N GLY A 140 -22.32 15.80 56.44
CA GLY A 140 -23.12 14.59 56.32
C GLY A 140 -23.86 14.48 54.98
N GLY A 141 -24.56 13.36 54.79
CA GLY A 141 -25.29 13.06 53.55
C GLY A 141 -24.54 12.20 52.54
N ILE A 142 -25.14 12.03 51.37
CA ILE A 142 -24.56 11.32 50.21
C ILE A 142 -24.57 12.28 49.03
N ALA A 143 -23.40 12.55 48.45
CA ALA A 143 -23.28 13.43 47.30
C ALA A 143 -24.09 12.93 46.09
N PRO A 144 -24.68 13.83 45.26
CA PRO A 144 -25.50 13.45 44.10
C PRO A 144 -24.79 12.52 43.10
N SER A 145 -23.49 12.67 42.90
CA SER A 145 -22.69 11.81 42.02
C SER A 145 -22.52 10.37 42.51
N GLN A 146 -22.67 10.11 43.83
CA GLN A 146 -22.74 8.74 44.36
C GLN A 146 -24.11 8.10 44.12
N ALA A 147 -25.17 8.91 43.96
CA ALA A 147 -26.51 8.42 43.62
C ALA A 147 -26.65 8.01 42.14
N ASP A 148 -25.81 8.54 41.24
CA ASP A 148 -25.76 8.18 39.81
C ASP A 148 -25.05 6.84 39.52
N ALA A 149 -24.64 6.09 40.55
CA ALA A 149 -24.28 4.67 40.42
C ALA A 149 -25.53 3.78 40.46
N ASP A 150 -26.61 4.17 39.78
CA ASP A 150 -27.85 3.39 39.73
C ASP A 150 -27.59 2.02 39.06
N PRO A 151 -27.73 0.90 39.80
CA PRO A 151 -27.58 -0.44 39.23
C PRO A 151 -28.59 -0.74 38.12
N ASP A 152 -29.66 0.06 38.00
CA ASP A 152 -30.70 -0.06 36.98
C ASP A 152 -30.47 0.83 35.75
N ALA A 153 -29.45 1.70 35.76
CA ALA A 153 -29.14 2.62 34.66
C ALA A 153 -28.91 1.94 33.30
N PHE A 154 -28.49 0.66 33.33
CA PHE A 154 -28.22 -0.16 32.15
C PHE A 154 -29.26 -1.27 31.91
N LYS A 155 -30.37 -1.29 32.64
CA LYS A 155 -31.50 -2.19 32.39
C LYS A 155 -32.32 -1.71 31.18
N GLY A 156 -33.01 -2.65 30.52
CA GLY A 156 -33.80 -2.37 29.31
C GLY A 156 -32.95 -2.13 28.04
N LEU A 157 -33.61 -1.92 26.91
CA LEU A 157 -32.95 -1.75 25.60
C LEU A 157 -32.12 -0.45 25.56
N THR A 158 -32.69 0.66 26.04
CA THR A 158 -32.05 1.98 26.08
C THR A 158 -30.87 2.04 27.05
N GLY A 159 -30.98 1.40 28.21
CA GLY A 159 -29.88 1.24 29.17
C GLY A 159 -28.73 0.41 28.58
N ARG A 160 -29.04 -0.72 27.92
CA ARG A 160 -28.02 -1.53 27.22
C ARG A 160 -27.35 -0.77 26.08
N TRP A 161 -28.10 0.02 25.31
CA TRP A 161 -27.54 0.88 24.28
C TRP A 161 -26.58 1.93 24.86
N ARG A 162 -26.98 2.63 25.93
CA ARG A 162 -26.11 3.58 26.64
C ARG A 162 -24.83 2.93 27.17
N LEU A 163 -24.92 1.69 27.69
CA LEU A 163 -23.75 0.93 28.14
C LEU A 163 -22.78 0.66 26.98
N ILE A 164 -23.29 0.15 25.86
CA ILE A 164 -22.49 -0.18 24.68
C ILE A 164 -21.85 1.09 24.11
N HIS A 165 -22.61 2.17 23.95
CA HIS A 165 -22.12 3.45 23.47
C HIS A 165 -21.01 4.00 24.37
N ARG A 166 -21.22 4.01 25.70
CA ARG A 166 -20.20 4.41 26.67
C ARG A 166 -18.94 3.55 26.56
N THR A 167 -19.09 2.24 26.34
CA THR A 167 -17.94 1.36 26.15
C THR A 167 -17.14 1.69 24.90
N PHE A 168 -17.79 1.93 23.76
CA PHE A 168 -17.10 2.36 22.55
C PHE A 168 -16.45 3.74 22.71
N ASP A 169 -17.08 4.67 23.42
CA ASP A 169 -16.48 5.98 23.73
C ASP A 169 -15.23 5.84 24.61
N MET A 170 -15.30 5.01 25.66
CA MET A 170 -14.18 4.72 26.56
C MET A 170 -13.12 3.82 25.92
N THR A 171 -13.35 3.29 24.72
CA THR A 171 -12.41 2.40 24.00
C THR A 171 -12.17 2.86 22.57
N ARG A 172 -12.29 4.17 22.30
CA ARG A 172 -12.07 4.75 20.97
C ARG A 172 -10.76 4.25 20.34
N GLY A 173 -10.83 3.82 19.08
CA GLY A 173 -9.72 3.18 18.37
C GLY A 173 -9.73 1.65 18.39
N VAL A 174 -10.36 0.99 19.37
CA VAL A 174 -10.53 -0.49 19.35
C VAL A 174 -11.42 -0.92 18.18
N GLY A 175 -12.45 -0.14 17.84
CA GLY A 175 -13.27 -0.38 16.64
C GLY A 175 -12.45 -0.32 15.35
N THR A 176 -11.56 0.67 15.22
CA THR A 176 -10.65 0.79 14.07
C THR A 176 -9.74 -0.43 13.94
N LEU A 177 -9.18 -0.90 15.05
CA LEU A 177 -8.38 -2.13 15.10
C LEU A 177 -9.19 -3.37 14.71
N ALA A 178 -10.44 -3.48 15.18
CA ALA A 178 -11.36 -4.58 14.89
C ALA A 178 -11.81 -4.64 13.42
N ILE A 179 -11.60 -3.56 12.66
CA ILE A 179 -11.84 -3.53 11.21
C ILE A 179 -10.52 -3.76 10.47
N LEU A 180 -9.48 -3.00 10.81
CA LEU A 180 -8.20 -3.00 10.11
C LEU A 180 -7.53 -4.38 10.11
N VAL A 181 -7.42 -5.02 11.27
CA VAL A 181 -6.67 -6.28 11.41
C VAL A 181 -7.41 -7.44 10.76
N PRO A 182 -8.70 -7.71 11.09
CA PRO A 182 -9.45 -8.74 10.39
C PRO A 182 -9.60 -8.45 8.90
N GLY A 183 -9.79 -7.18 8.50
CA GLY A 183 -9.89 -6.79 7.09
C GLY A 183 -8.64 -7.16 6.29
N ALA A 184 -7.45 -6.82 6.79
CA ALA A 184 -6.21 -7.18 6.13
C ALA A 184 -5.98 -8.70 6.08
N CYS A 185 -6.27 -9.42 7.17
CA CYS A 185 -6.18 -10.88 7.18
C CYS A 185 -7.23 -11.54 6.26
N LEU A 186 -8.42 -10.96 6.12
CA LEU A 186 -9.47 -11.44 5.21
C LEU A 186 -9.07 -11.22 3.75
N ILE A 187 -8.44 -10.09 3.42
CA ILE A 187 -7.87 -9.86 2.07
C ILE A 187 -6.87 -10.97 1.74
N LEU A 188 -5.96 -11.29 2.66
CA LEU A 188 -5.01 -12.40 2.50
C LEU A 188 -5.71 -13.78 2.44
N ALA A 189 -6.86 -13.95 3.09
CA ALA A 189 -7.54 -15.24 3.18
C ALA A 189 -8.58 -15.52 2.08
N LEU A 190 -9.10 -14.46 1.45
CA LEU A 190 -10.24 -14.55 0.54
C LEU A 190 -9.90 -14.19 -0.90
N LEU A 191 -8.90 -13.33 -1.14
CA LEU A 191 -8.47 -13.00 -2.50
C LEU A 191 -7.52 -14.06 -3.06
N PRO A 192 -7.64 -14.47 -4.34
CA PRO A 192 -6.74 -15.44 -4.97
C PRO A 192 -5.26 -15.07 -4.81
N GLN A 193 -4.92 -13.79 -4.98
CA GLN A 193 -3.57 -13.26 -4.75
C GLN A 193 -3.12 -13.53 -3.33
N GLY A 194 -3.92 -13.11 -2.34
CA GLY A 194 -3.64 -13.31 -0.92
C GLY A 194 -3.41 -14.76 -0.52
N VAL A 195 -4.23 -15.67 -1.07
CA VAL A 195 -4.11 -17.12 -0.83
C VAL A 195 -2.79 -17.65 -1.38
N ASP A 196 -2.36 -17.18 -2.57
CA ASP A 196 -1.08 -17.57 -3.16
C ASP A 196 0.14 -16.99 -2.42
N LEU A 197 0.05 -15.76 -1.92
CA LEU A 197 1.07 -15.20 -1.02
C LEU A 197 1.25 -16.07 0.24
N VAL A 198 0.14 -16.40 0.91
CA VAL A 198 0.19 -17.22 2.14
C VAL A 198 0.73 -18.62 1.81
N ARG A 199 0.43 -19.12 0.62
CA ARG A 199 0.97 -20.39 0.10
C ARG A 199 2.46 -20.33 -0.19
N SER A 200 2.98 -19.23 -0.74
CA SER A 200 4.41 -19.08 -1.05
C SER A 200 5.30 -19.40 0.15
N VAL A 201 4.83 -19.09 1.36
CA VAL A 201 5.51 -19.38 2.63
C VAL A 201 5.21 -20.80 3.18
N GLY A 202 4.05 -21.37 2.83
CA GLY A 202 3.54 -22.63 3.38
C GLY A 202 3.85 -23.90 2.58
N ASP A 203 4.39 -23.78 1.35
CA ASP A 203 4.70 -24.94 0.51
C ASP A 203 6.13 -25.46 0.74
N ASP A 204 6.24 -26.66 1.32
CA ASP A 204 7.48 -27.37 1.65
C ASP A 204 8.34 -27.86 0.45
N THR A 205 8.25 -27.24 -0.74
CA THR A 205 9.38 -27.38 -1.68
C THR A 205 10.51 -26.57 -1.09
N LEU A 206 11.48 -27.26 -0.45
CA LEU A 206 12.71 -26.77 0.19
C LEU A 206 13.59 -25.82 -0.66
N HIS A 207 13.11 -25.38 -1.82
CA HIS A 207 13.76 -24.47 -2.75
C HIS A 207 13.13 -23.07 -2.84
N ASP A 208 11.92 -22.81 -2.33
CA ASP A 208 11.19 -21.58 -2.68
C ASP A 208 10.99 -20.58 -1.53
N ALA A 209 10.55 -21.00 -0.34
CA ALA A 209 10.57 -20.16 0.85
C ALA A 209 11.77 -20.49 1.73
N SER A 210 12.58 -19.47 2.04
CA SER A 210 13.68 -19.65 2.99
C SER A 210 13.14 -19.95 4.39
N THR A 211 13.81 -20.81 5.17
CA THR A 211 13.47 -21.07 6.58
C THR A 211 13.29 -19.79 7.40
N SER A 212 14.00 -18.73 7.03
CA SER A 212 13.86 -17.37 7.57
C SER A 212 12.49 -16.74 7.32
N GLN A 213 11.91 -16.87 6.12
CA GLN A 213 10.59 -16.32 5.80
C GLN A 213 9.47 -17.04 6.57
N LEU A 214 9.57 -18.37 6.73
CA LEU A 214 8.63 -19.13 7.55
C LEU A 214 8.65 -18.65 9.01
N PHE A 215 9.85 -18.45 9.57
CA PHE A 215 10.01 -17.91 10.91
C PHE A 215 9.48 -16.48 11.03
N ALA A 216 9.79 -15.62 10.05
CA ALA A 216 9.30 -14.25 9.96
C ALA A 216 7.76 -14.20 9.87
N PHE A 217 7.14 -15.11 9.13
CA PHE A 217 5.70 -15.24 9.03
C PHE A 217 5.05 -15.56 10.38
N VAL A 218 5.53 -16.60 11.06
CA VAL A 218 4.97 -17.03 12.36
C VAL A 218 5.20 -15.95 13.42
N LEU A 219 6.40 -15.36 13.48
CA LEU A 219 6.71 -14.29 14.42
C LEU A 219 5.95 -13.00 14.10
N GLY A 220 5.83 -12.63 12.83
CA GLY A 220 5.09 -11.45 12.39
C GLY A 220 3.61 -11.57 12.73
N LEU A 221 3.01 -12.75 12.49
CA LEU A 221 1.61 -13.01 12.86
C LEU A 221 1.41 -12.99 14.38
N LEU A 222 2.34 -13.58 15.15
CA LEU A 222 2.33 -13.49 16.61
C LEU A 222 2.49 -12.05 17.09
N PHE A 223 3.38 -11.27 16.48
CA PHE A 223 3.56 -9.86 16.77
C PHE A 223 2.27 -9.08 16.52
N LEU A 224 1.61 -9.27 15.36
CA LEU A 224 0.32 -8.66 15.07
C LEU A 224 -0.76 -9.07 16.09
N GLY A 225 -0.82 -10.36 16.47
CA GLY A 225 -1.72 -10.86 17.50
C GLY A 225 -1.46 -10.23 18.88
N ILE A 226 -0.20 -10.06 19.27
CA ILE A 226 0.21 -9.36 20.50
C ILE A 226 -0.24 -7.91 20.46
N GLN A 227 0.01 -7.18 19.37
CA GLN A 227 -0.41 -5.78 19.23
C GLN A 227 -1.94 -5.66 19.27
N SER A 228 -2.63 -6.55 18.58
CA SER A 228 -4.11 -6.58 18.51
C SER A 228 -4.77 -6.90 19.85
N TRP A 229 -4.08 -7.60 20.74
CA TRP A 229 -4.53 -7.83 22.11
C TRP A 229 -4.11 -6.72 23.08
N LEU A 230 -2.84 -6.31 23.01
CA LEU A 230 -2.22 -5.46 24.02
C LEU A 230 -2.80 -4.05 24.01
N TRP A 231 -2.97 -3.42 22.84
CA TRP A 231 -3.45 -2.04 22.77
C TRP A 231 -4.87 -1.86 23.30
N PRO A 232 -5.87 -2.70 22.91
CA PRO A 232 -7.17 -2.69 23.55
C PRO A 232 -7.09 -2.94 25.05
N ARG A 233 -6.20 -3.84 25.50
CA ARG A 233 -6.03 -4.13 26.92
C ARG A 233 -5.49 -2.93 27.70
N LEU A 234 -4.46 -2.26 27.18
CA LEU A 234 -3.90 -1.05 27.78
C LEU A 234 -4.94 0.06 27.86
N LEU A 235 -5.75 0.22 26.82
CA LEU A 235 -6.80 1.23 26.80
C LEU A 235 -7.91 0.95 27.82
N ILE A 236 -8.31 -0.32 27.96
CA ILE A 236 -9.32 -0.71 28.96
C ILE A 236 -8.75 -0.53 30.37
N ASP A 237 -7.51 -0.99 30.63
CA ASP A 237 -6.86 -0.80 31.93
C ASP A 237 -6.70 0.69 32.27
N PHE A 238 -6.41 1.50 31.26
CA PHE A 238 -6.38 2.95 31.38
C PHE A 238 -7.75 3.49 31.77
N ASN A 239 -8.78 3.29 30.95
CA ASN A 239 -10.08 3.95 31.10
C ASN A 239 -11.01 3.36 32.17
N TYR A 240 -10.90 2.06 32.46
CA TYR A 240 -11.72 1.37 33.47
C TYR A 240 -10.95 1.03 34.75
N GLY A 241 -9.65 1.32 34.82
CA GLY A 241 -8.81 0.97 35.95
C GLY A 241 -8.49 -0.52 36.03
N THR A 242 -7.66 -0.88 37.00
CA THR A 242 -7.12 -2.25 37.13
C THR A 242 -8.06 -3.24 37.84
N ASP A 243 -9.08 -2.76 38.57
CA ASP A 243 -10.06 -3.62 39.22
C ASP A 243 -11.18 -4.01 38.26
N ARG A 244 -11.09 -5.25 37.75
CA ARG A 244 -12.07 -5.82 36.81
C ARG A 244 -13.45 -6.06 37.41
N SER A 245 -13.58 -6.07 38.74
CA SER A 245 -14.89 -6.26 39.39
C SER A 245 -15.88 -5.14 39.04
N THR A 246 -15.34 -3.94 38.76
CA THR A 246 -16.07 -2.73 38.42
C THR A 246 -16.41 -2.62 36.94
N TRP A 247 -15.82 -3.45 36.08
CA TRP A 247 -15.94 -3.34 34.63
C TRP A 247 -17.35 -3.67 34.14
N ARG A 248 -17.91 -2.80 33.29
CA ARG A 248 -19.23 -2.99 32.65
C ARG A 248 -19.15 -2.57 31.18
N PRO A 249 -19.55 -3.41 30.21
CA PRO A 249 -19.93 -4.82 30.33
C PRO A 249 -18.70 -5.73 30.48
N ARG A 250 -18.64 -6.47 31.58
CA ARG A 250 -17.46 -7.26 31.98
C ARG A 250 -16.97 -8.23 30.91
N ARG A 251 -17.87 -9.05 30.34
CA ARG A 251 -17.50 -10.07 29.35
C ARG A 251 -16.84 -9.48 28.11
N LEU A 252 -17.37 -8.38 27.58
CA LEU A 252 -16.81 -7.71 26.40
C LEU A 252 -15.43 -7.13 26.70
N LEU A 253 -15.26 -6.46 27.83
CA LEU A 253 -13.99 -5.86 28.24
C LEU A 253 -12.91 -6.91 28.57
N GLU A 254 -13.31 -8.10 29.03
CA GLU A 254 -12.40 -9.21 29.30
C GLU A 254 -12.03 -10.00 28.04
N TRP A 255 -13.01 -10.35 27.19
CA TRP A 255 -12.81 -11.23 26.03
C TRP A 255 -12.54 -10.49 24.73
N GLY A 256 -13.02 -9.28 24.55
CA GLY A 256 -12.84 -8.48 23.33
C GLY A 256 -11.37 -8.43 22.88
N PRO A 257 -10.42 -7.98 23.74
CA PRO A 257 -9.00 -7.97 23.40
C PRO A 257 -8.44 -9.36 23.04
N ARG A 258 -8.92 -10.42 23.69
CA ARG A 258 -8.45 -11.80 23.45
C ARG A 258 -8.90 -12.30 22.09
N VAL A 259 -10.16 -12.05 21.74
CA VAL A 259 -10.72 -12.37 20.42
C VAL A 259 -9.95 -11.63 19.34
N LEU A 260 -9.69 -10.33 19.53
CA LEU A 260 -8.90 -9.53 18.60
C LEU A 260 -7.46 -10.05 18.44
N GLY A 261 -6.82 -10.51 19.53
CA GLY A 261 -5.48 -11.09 19.46
C GLY A 261 -5.40 -12.43 18.73
N ILE A 262 -6.46 -13.25 18.79
CA ILE A 262 -6.52 -14.57 18.15
C ILE A 262 -7.06 -14.51 16.72
N ALA A 263 -7.83 -13.47 16.37
CA ALA A 263 -8.42 -13.31 15.05
C ALA A 263 -7.42 -13.46 13.88
N PRO A 264 -6.20 -12.87 13.91
CA PRO A 264 -5.22 -13.07 12.84
C PRO A 264 -4.89 -14.55 12.58
N PHE A 265 -4.68 -15.34 13.64
CA PHE A 265 -4.38 -16.76 13.53
C PHE A 265 -5.51 -17.55 12.89
N VAL A 266 -6.76 -17.28 13.29
CA VAL A 266 -7.95 -17.96 12.75
C VAL A 266 -8.12 -17.64 11.27
N LEU A 267 -7.97 -16.37 10.89
CA LEU A 267 -8.16 -15.93 9.50
C LEU A 267 -7.06 -16.47 8.58
N ILE A 268 -5.81 -16.48 9.02
CA ILE A 268 -4.71 -17.09 8.26
C ILE A 268 -4.84 -18.61 8.20
N PHE A 269 -5.33 -19.27 9.25
CA PHE A 269 -5.65 -20.69 9.20
C PHE A 269 -6.72 -20.98 8.14
N ILE A 270 -7.76 -20.15 8.04
CA ILE A 270 -8.79 -20.26 6.99
C ILE A 270 -8.17 -20.12 5.60
N ALA A 271 -7.25 -19.16 5.41
CA ALA A 271 -6.51 -18.97 4.15
C ALA A 271 -5.80 -20.26 3.73
N LEU A 272 -5.02 -20.84 4.65
CA LEU A 272 -4.28 -22.08 4.41
C LEU A 272 -5.21 -23.26 4.15
N TYR A 273 -6.29 -23.41 4.92
CA TYR A 273 -7.24 -24.51 4.79
C TYR A 273 -7.97 -24.54 3.43
N ARG A 274 -8.19 -23.37 2.83
CA ARG A 274 -8.82 -23.26 1.50
C ARG A 274 -7.90 -23.62 0.34
N ASN A 275 -6.62 -23.90 0.60
CA ASN A 275 -5.64 -24.24 -0.43
C ASN A 275 -5.99 -25.59 -1.12
N PRO A 276 -5.95 -25.66 -2.47
CA PRO A 276 -6.09 -26.90 -3.22
C PRO A 276 -5.18 -28.05 -2.75
N GLN A 277 -3.93 -27.74 -2.36
CA GLN A 277 -2.92 -28.65 -1.82
C GLN A 277 -2.63 -28.35 -0.35
N PHE A 278 -3.64 -28.50 0.50
CA PHE A 278 -3.47 -28.30 1.94
C PHE A 278 -2.40 -29.22 2.55
N LYS A 279 -1.28 -28.62 2.97
CA LYS A 279 -0.26 -29.29 3.80
C LYS A 279 -0.48 -28.92 5.27
N PRO A 280 -0.56 -29.88 6.20
CA PRO A 280 -0.93 -29.58 7.58
C PRO A 280 0.21 -28.99 8.43
N GLY A 281 1.47 -28.99 7.97
CA GLY A 281 2.65 -28.58 8.75
C GLY A 281 2.55 -27.17 9.35
N LEU A 282 2.55 -26.14 8.51
CA LEU A 282 2.40 -24.74 8.95
C LEU A 282 1.07 -24.50 9.71
N PRO A 283 -0.10 -24.96 9.25
CA PRO A 283 -1.35 -24.85 10.01
C PRO A 283 -1.28 -25.42 11.44
N ILE A 284 -0.66 -26.58 11.63
CA ILE A 284 -0.47 -27.18 12.97
C ILE A 284 0.41 -26.27 13.83
N ILE A 285 1.51 -25.77 13.29
CA ILE A 285 2.39 -24.82 14.00
C ILE A 285 1.59 -23.58 14.43
N LEU A 286 0.78 -23.00 13.53
CA LEU A 286 -0.04 -21.83 13.84
C LEU A 286 -1.09 -22.12 14.93
N VAL A 287 -1.74 -23.29 14.89
CA VAL A 287 -2.71 -23.70 15.93
C VAL A 287 -2.03 -23.87 17.28
N VAL A 288 -0.85 -24.50 17.32
CA VAL A 288 -0.08 -24.69 18.55
C VAL A 288 0.36 -23.33 19.11
N VAL A 289 0.91 -22.45 18.27
CA VAL A 289 1.31 -21.08 18.68
C VAL A 289 0.10 -20.29 19.17
N ALA A 290 -1.03 -20.33 18.46
CA ALA A 290 -2.26 -19.64 18.86
C ALA A 290 -2.82 -20.19 20.19
N ALA A 291 -2.77 -21.51 20.40
CA ALA A 291 -3.21 -22.14 21.64
C ALA A 291 -2.31 -21.75 22.82
N ILE A 292 -0.98 -21.82 22.65
CA ILE A 292 -0.01 -21.36 23.67
C ILE A 292 -0.26 -19.88 23.97
N PHE A 293 -0.38 -19.05 22.94
CA PHE A 293 -0.66 -17.63 23.09
C PHE A 293 -1.97 -17.39 23.86
N LEU A 294 -3.08 -18.03 23.49
CA LEU A 294 -4.36 -17.92 24.19
C LEU A 294 -4.27 -18.37 25.66
N ILE A 295 -3.58 -19.49 25.93
CA ILE A 295 -3.35 -19.96 27.31
C ILE A 295 -2.58 -18.90 28.11
N LEU A 296 -1.52 -18.30 27.54
CA LEU A 296 -0.78 -17.20 28.15
C LEU A 296 -1.69 -16.00 28.41
N LEU A 297 -2.55 -15.61 27.45
CA LEU A 297 -3.50 -14.50 27.61
C LEU A 297 -4.51 -14.74 28.73
N ILE A 298 -4.93 -15.98 28.95
CA ILE A 298 -5.87 -16.37 30.01
C ILE A 298 -5.16 -16.47 31.37
N LYS A 299 -4.02 -17.16 31.44
CA LYS A 299 -3.32 -17.47 32.71
C LYS A 299 -2.35 -16.39 33.19
N ARG A 300 -2.05 -15.37 32.38
CA ARG A 300 -1.18 -14.23 32.76
C ARG A 300 -1.50 -13.65 34.14
N GLU A 301 -2.79 -13.55 34.50
CA GLU A 301 -3.19 -12.93 35.77
C GLU A 301 -2.75 -13.75 36.99
N ASP A 302 -2.88 -15.07 36.93
CA ASP A 302 -2.44 -15.97 38.00
C ASP A 302 -0.91 -15.93 38.15
N TRP A 303 -0.19 -15.73 37.05
CA TRP A 303 1.28 -15.67 37.05
C TRP A 303 1.79 -14.31 37.54
N THR A 304 1.19 -13.22 37.07
CA THR A 304 1.55 -11.86 37.52
C THR A 304 1.20 -11.60 38.98
N LYS A 305 0.14 -12.22 39.53
CA LYS A 305 -0.14 -12.21 40.98
C LYS A 305 0.93 -12.94 41.79
N LYS A 306 1.52 -14.01 41.24
CA LYS A 306 2.59 -14.81 41.88
C LYS A 306 3.98 -14.17 41.82
N MET A 307 4.30 -13.39 40.78
CA MET A 307 5.62 -12.77 40.57
C MET A 307 5.80 -11.38 41.22
N ARG A 308 4.98 -11.02 42.21
CA ARG A 308 4.84 -9.67 42.84
C ARG A 308 6.04 -9.18 43.69
N VAL A 309 7.30 -9.56 43.38
CA VAL A 309 8.48 -9.22 44.21
C VAL A 309 9.51 -8.30 43.54
N ALA A 310 9.43 -7.99 42.24
CA ALA A 310 10.35 -7.02 41.61
C ALA A 310 9.61 -5.83 41.01
N GLY A 311 10.14 -4.63 41.24
CA GLY A 311 9.50 -3.33 41.05
C GLY A 311 8.68 -3.17 39.76
N ARG A 312 7.51 -2.53 39.91
CA ARG A 312 6.60 -2.09 38.85
C ARG A 312 7.24 -1.03 37.96
N ILE A 313 8.22 -1.43 37.15
CA ILE A 313 8.42 -0.80 35.88
C ILE A 313 7.23 -1.27 35.01
N SER A 314 6.33 -0.36 34.63
CA SER A 314 5.13 -0.72 33.86
C SER A 314 5.55 -1.30 32.51
N PHE A 315 5.50 -2.63 32.36
CA PHE A 315 5.75 -3.38 31.11
C PHE A 315 5.16 -2.67 29.88
N ALA A 316 3.93 -2.13 30.02
CA ALA A 316 3.26 -1.31 29.02
C ALA A 316 4.12 -0.18 28.46
N ARG A 317 4.77 0.61 29.33
CA ARG A 317 5.60 1.75 28.93
C ARG A 317 6.82 1.32 28.12
N TRP A 318 7.56 0.31 28.60
CA TRP A 318 8.70 -0.21 27.85
C TRP A 318 8.26 -0.77 26.50
N TRP A 319 7.11 -1.45 26.45
CA TRP A 319 6.57 -1.94 25.21
C TRP A 319 6.27 -0.81 24.21
N VAL A 320 5.65 0.29 24.66
CA VAL A 320 5.41 1.46 23.79
C VAL A 320 6.73 2.02 23.25
N ILE A 321 7.73 2.24 24.12
CA ILE A 321 9.03 2.78 23.72
C ILE A 321 9.71 1.85 22.73
N VAL A 322 9.74 0.54 23.01
CA VAL A 322 10.33 -0.46 22.12
C VAL A 322 9.60 -0.51 20.77
N CYS A 323 8.27 -0.41 20.74
CA CYS A 323 7.51 -0.40 19.48
C CYS A 323 7.78 0.84 18.64
N LEU A 324 7.84 2.02 19.26
CA LEU A 324 8.15 3.27 18.55
C LEU A 324 9.60 3.28 18.05
N ALA A 325 10.55 2.81 18.87
CA ALA A 325 11.94 2.64 18.44
C ALA A 325 12.07 1.64 17.30
N LEU A 326 11.38 0.50 17.40
CA LEU A 326 11.35 -0.52 16.34
C LEU A 326 10.74 0.05 15.05
N ALA A 327 9.64 0.80 15.13
CA ALA A 327 9.03 1.46 13.98
C ALA A 327 10.01 2.43 13.30
N ALA A 328 10.71 3.26 14.07
CA ALA A 328 11.71 4.19 13.54
C ALA A 328 12.91 3.46 12.90
N VAL A 329 13.41 2.40 13.52
CA VAL A 329 14.51 1.59 12.97
C VAL A 329 14.09 0.91 11.68
N LEU A 330 12.91 0.25 11.65
CA LEU A 330 12.44 -0.41 10.44
C LEU A 330 12.11 0.59 9.33
N MET A 331 11.57 1.77 9.66
CA MET A 331 11.39 2.86 8.70
C MET A 331 12.71 3.23 8.01
N ALA A 332 13.79 3.38 8.78
CA ALA A 332 15.12 3.66 8.23
C ALA A 332 15.67 2.50 7.39
N VAL A 333 15.53 1.25 7.88
CA VAL A 333 15.97 0.05 7.14
C VAL A 333 15.24 -0.07 5.81
N VAL A 334 13.91 0.07 5.79
CA VAL A 334 13.11 -0.03 4.57
C VAL A 334 13.40 1.11 3.61
N SER A 335 13.62 2.33 4.11
CA SER A 335 14.00 3.47 3.26
C SER A 335 15.36 3.27 2.57
N LEU A 336 16.28 2.52 3.19
CA LEU A 336 17.63 2.30 2.64
C LEU A 336 17.74 1.00 1.82
N ALA A 337 17.02 -0.04 2.23
CA ALA A 337 17.13 -1.39 1.69
C ALA A 337 15.76 -2.09 1.63
N PRO A 338 14.79 -1.55 0.86
CA PRO A 338 13.43 -2.10 0.80
C PRO A 338 13.41 -3.53 0.27
N VAL A 339 14.28 -3.84 -0.72
CA VAL A 339 14.37 -5.17 -1.33
C VAL A 339 14.89 -6.21 -0.35
N ALA A 340 16.01 -5.94 0.33
CA ALA A 340 16.58 -6.87 1.29
C ALA A 340 15.63 -7.15 2.47
N PHE A 341 14.95 -6.11 2.97
CA PHE A 341 13.95 -6.26 4.02
C PHE A 341 12.75 -7.08 3.53
N GLY A 342 12.21 -6.75 2.35
CA GLY A 342 11.08 -7.44 1.74
C GLY A 342 11.36 -8.93 1.53
N HIS A 343 12.46 -9.26 0.86
CA HIS A 343 12.85 -10.66 0.61
C HIS A 343 13.17 -11.44 1.88
N ALA A 344 13.75 -10.81 2.91
CA ALA A 344 14.05 -11.50 4.16
C ALA A 344 12.78 -11.94 4.92
N LEU A 345 11.71 -11.14 4.85
CA LEU A 345 10.47 -11.39 5.58
C LEU A 345 9.42 -12.14 4.75
N GLY A 346 9.31 -11.81 3.47
CA GLY A 346 8.20 -12.22 2.61
C GLY A 346 6.93 -11.38 2.83
N ALA A 347 6.08 -11.31 1.82
CA ALA A 347 5.00 -10.33 1.72
C ALA A 347 3.99 -10.40 2.89
N PRO A 348 3.50 -11.58 3.32
CA PRO A 348 2.60 -11.64 4.48
C PRO A 348 3.24 -11.14 5.76
N ALA A 349 4.51 -11.46 6.01
CA ALA A 349 5.20 -11.05 7.22
C ALA A 349 5.46 -9.53 7.23
N VAL A 350 5.79 -8.93 6.09
CA VAL A 350 5.88 -7.47 5.92
C VAL A 350 4.54 -6.81 6.29
N VAL A 351 3.42 -7.35 5.82
CA VAL A 351 2.08 -6.85 6.17
C VAL A 351 1.81 -6.99 7.67
N PHE A 352 2.10 -8.14 8.28
CA PHE A 352 1.85 -8.34 9.72
C PHE A 352 2.69 -7.41 10.59
N VAL A 353 3.97 -7.24 10.27
CA VAL A 353 4.88 -6.33 10.98
C VAL A 353 4.47 -4.88 10.78
N GLY A 354 4.19 -4.47 9.53
CA GLY A 354 3.74 -3.12 9.20
C GLY A 354 2.46 -2.73 9.94
N LEU A 355 1.41 -3.56 9.86
CA LEU A 355 0.17 -3.33 10.61
C LEU A 355 0.41 -3.32 12.13
N GLY A 356 1.22 -4.25 12.63
CA GLY A 356 1.60 -4.30 14.04
C GLY A 356 2.27 -3.01 14.54
N LEU A 357 3.04 -2.33 13.68
CA LEU A 357 3.74 -1.08 14.00
C LEU A 357 2.90 0.18 13.74
N ILE A 358 1.88 0.12 12.90
CA ILE A 358 0.91 1.21 12.69
C ILE A 358 -0.07 1.33 13.88
N ILE A 359 -0.41 0.22 14.55
CA ILE A 359 -1.35 0.21 15.68
C ILE A 359 -0.91 1.16 16.82
N PRO A 360 0.33 1.11 17.35
CA PRO A 360 0.79 2.01 18.39
C PRO A 360 0.59 3.51 18.11
N PRO A 361 1.17 4.11 17.05
CA PRO A 361 1.01 5.53 16.79
C PRO A 361 -0.46 5.91 16.50
N MET A 362 -1.22 5.04 15.83
CA MET A 362 -2.64 5.27 15.56
C MET A 362 -3.47 5.35 16.85
N ILE A 363 -3.32 4.39 17.77
CA ILE A 363 -4.07 4.40 19.04
C ILE A 363 -3.63 5.58 19.91
N ILE A 364 -2.34 5.88 19.99
CA ILE A 364 -1.84 7.06 20.71
C ILE A 364 -2.46 8.34 20.13
N ALA A 365 -2.48 8.50 18.81
CA ALA A 365 -3.08 9.67 18.15
C ALA A 365 -4.58 9.82 18.46
N ILE A 366 -5.37 8.74 18.35
CA ILE A 366 -6.81 8.75 18.63
C ILE A 366 -7.09 9.13 20.10
N GLN A 367 -6.31 8.56 21.02
CA GLN A 367 -6.49 8.79 22.46
C GLN A 367 -6.06 10.20 22.87
N SER A 368 -4.90 10.66 22.39
CA SER A 368 -4.44 12.03 22.60
C SER A 368 -5.42 13.05 22.03
N GLY A 369 -6.01 12.78 20.86
CA GLY A 369 -7.01 13.68 20.27
C GLY A 369 -8.26 13.79 21.12
N THR A 370 -8.75 12.68 21.67
CA THR A 370 -9.90 12.68 22.58
C THR A 370 -9.57 13.39 23.90
N GLY A 371 -8.41 13.13 24.49
CA GLY A 371 -7.97 13.74 25.75
C GLY A 371 -7.73 15.25 25.65
N LEU A 372 -6.98 15.66 24.62
CA LEU A 372 -6.66 17.07 24.34
C LEU A 372 -7.79 17.83 23.63
N ARG A 373 -8.86 17.11 23.24
CA ARG A 373 -10.01 17.62 22.47
C ARG A 373 -9.61 18.23 21.13
N LEU A 374 -8.59 17.65 20.51
CA LEU A 374 -8.12 18.00 19.18
C LEU A 374 -8.70 16.99 18.17
N PRO A 375 -9.15 17.45 16.99
CA PRO A 375 -9.69 16.56 15.96
C PRO A 375 -8.58 15.81 15.22
N ILE A 376 -7.66 15.13 15.92
CA ILE A 376 -6.40 14.60 15.37
C ILE A 376 -6.59 13.75 14.11
N VAL A 377 -7.60 12.87 14.08
CA VAL A 377 -7.91 12.07 12.87
C VAL A 377 -8.31 12.99 11.71
N GLY A 378 -9.20 13.95 11.94
CA GLY A 378 -9.59 14.94 10.95
C GLY A 378 -8.42 15.83 10.53
N SER A 379 -7.50 16.16 11.44
CA SER A 379 -6.29 16.92 11.15
C SER A 379 -5.29 16.14 10.32
N PHE A 380 -5.11 14.83 10.56
CA PHE A 380 -4.27 13.99 9.70
C PHE A 380 -4.86 13.81 8.30
N LEU A 381 -6.17 13.61 8.21
CA LEU A 381 -6.85 13.54 6.91
C LEU A 381 -6.77 14.87 6.16
N LEU A 382 -6.96 15.99 6.87
CA LEU A 382 -6.78 17.32 6.30
C LEU A 382 -5.33 17.58 5.90
N ALA A 383 -4.35 17.16 6.72
CA ALA A 383 -2.94 17.30 6.39
C ALA A 383 -2.57 16.49 5.14
N ALA A 384 -3.01 15.22 5.05
CA ALA A 384 -2.80 14.41 3.86
C ALA A 384 -3.46 15.04 2.62
N ALA A 385 -4.69 15.54 2.74
CA ALA A 385 -5.38 16.24 1.66
C ALA A 385 -4.68 17.54 1.26
N LEU A 386 -4.21 18.34 2.23
CA LEU A 386 -3.49 19.59 1.97
C LEU A 386 -2.14 19.32 1.31
N PHE A 387 -1.33 18.43 1.89
CA PHE A 387 0.01 18.14 1.38
C PHE A 387 -0.05 17.56 -0.02
N SER A 388 -1.03 16.71 -0.33
CA SER A 388 -1.21 16.19 -1.69
C SER A 388 -1.44 17.26 -2.76
N LEU A 389 -1.79 18.51 -2.42
CA LEU A 389 -1.95 19.57 -3.41
C LEU A 389 -0.63 19.95 -4.10
N TRP A 390 0.52 19.67 -3.47
CA TRP A 390 1.84 20.01 -3.98
C TRP A 390 2.90 18.93 -3.74
N MET A 391 2.59 17.94 -2.91
CA MET A 391 3.45 16.81 -2.61
C MET A 391 3.13 15.72 -3.62
N ASP A 392 4.08 15.52 -4.52
CA ASP A 392 4.13 14.41 -5.44
C ASP A 392 5.47 13.69 -5.25
N ASN A 393 5.41 12.44 -4.80
CA ASN A 393 6.58 11.59 -4.60
C ASN A 393 6.63 10.43 -5.59
N HIS A 394 5.82 10.49 -6.65
CA HIS A 394 5.64 9.43 -7.64
C HIS A 394 6.08 9.86 -9.05
N GLU A 395 6.95 10.87 -9.12
CA GLU A 395 7.58 11.31 -10.37
C GLU A 395 8.29 10.15 -11.07
N VAL A 396 7.96 9.96 -12.36
CA VAL A 396 8.61 8.94 -13.18
C VAL A 396 10.08 9.27 -13.33
N GLY A 397 10.94 8.27 -13.11
CA GLY A 397 12.37 8.48 -13.24
C GLY A 397 12.93 9.43 -12.17
N GLY A 398 12.36 9.50 -10.96
CA GLY A 398 13.00 10.20 -9.83
C GLY A 398 14.39 9.66 -9.46
N ARG A 399 14.71 8.44 -9.93
CA ARG A 399 16.05 7.83 -9.89
C ARG A 399 16.88 8.03 -11.15
N ALA A 400 16.27 8.56 -12.22
CA ALA A 400 16.87 8.70 -13.54
C ALA A 400 18.22 9.40 -13.41
N PHE A 401 19.24 8.61 -13.69
CA PHE A 401 20.65 8.93 -13.67
C PHE A 401 20.99 10.40 -14.00
N GLU A 402 21.77 11.04 -13.12
CA GLU A 402 22.72 12.11 -13.46
C GLU A 402 23.79 11.68 -14.51
N ARG A 403 23.77 10.41 -14.97
CA ARG A 403 24.75 9.79 -15.90
C ARG A 403 24.15 8.95 -17.05
N GLY A 404 22.87 9.10 -17.39
CA GLY A 404 22.27 8.45 -18.55
C GLY A 404 22.59 9.22 -19.83
N PRO A 405 22.48 8.62 -21.03
CA PRO A 405 22.60 9.40 -22.25
C PRO A 405 21.45 10.41 -22.25
N GLY A 406 21.81 11.69 -22.21
CA GLY A 406 20.85 12.78 -22.14
C GLY A 406 20.00 12.90 -23.43
N PRO A 407 19.41 14.07 -23.68
CA PRO A 407 18.57 14.33 -24.86
C PRO A 407 19.14 13.84 -26.21
N LEU A 408 20.46 13.68 -26.32
CA LEU A 408 21.16 13.12 -27.47
C LEU A 408 20.77 11.67 -27.81
N ALA A 409 20.57 10.77 -26.83
CA ALA A 409 20.15 9.40 -27.17
C ALA A 409 18.72 9.34 -27.69
N VAL A 410 17.83 10.14 -27.10
CA VAL A 410 16.43 10.28 -27.57
C VAL A 410 16.41 10.78 -29.01
N ALA A 411 17.20 11.81 -29.32
CA ALA A 411 17.32 12.36 -30.67
C ALA A 411 17.98 11.40 -31.69
N GLN A 412 18.70 10.38 -31.22
CA GLN A 412 19.35 9.38 -32.07
C GLN A 412 18.51 8.12 -32.30
N ARG A 413 17.29 8.03 -31.75
CA ARG A 413 16.41 6.89 -32.03
C ARG A 413 16.15 6.79 -33.52
N LEU A 414 16.22 5.57 -34.06
CA LEU A 414 15.84 5.32 -35.44
C LEU A 414 14.34 5.59 -35.58
N ASN A 415 13.92 6.17 -36.70
CA ASN A 415 12.51 6.14 -37.07
C ASN A 415 12.14 4.75 -37.61
N LEU A 416 10.84 4.49 -37.81
CA LEU A 416 10.36 3.21 -38.32
C LEU A 416 10.99 2.79 -39.67
N ALA A 417 11.18 3.74 -40.60
CA ALA A 417 11.73 3.43 -41.92
C ALA A 417 13.20 2.97 -41.83
N ASP A 418 14.01 3.66 -41.03
CA ASP A 418 15.41 3.32 -40.80
C ASP A 418 15.55 2.00 -40.03
N ALA A 419 14.67 1.76 -39.05
CA ALA A 419 14.62 0.48 -38.32
C ALA A 419 14.23 -0.68 -39.24
N TYR A 420 13.27 -0.47 -40.15
CA TYR A 420 12.90 -1.45 -41.18
C TYR A 420 14.06 -1.75 -42.14
N ALA A 421 14.72 -0.72 -42.65
CA ALA A 421 15.88 -0.88 -43.54
C ALA A 421 17.02 -1.65 -42.86
N LEU A 422 17.29 -1.32 -41.58
CA LEU A 422 18.28 -2.02 -40.77
C LEU A 422 17.90 -3.50 -40.59
N TRP A 423 16.67 -3.80 -40.18
CA TRP A 423 16.19 -5.18 -40.04
C TRP A 423 16.34 -5.96 -41.34
N LYS A 424 15.83 -5.38 -42.45
CA LYS A 424 15.86 -5.96 -43.80
C LYS A 424 17.28 -6.31 -44.25
N SER A 425 18.27 -5.48 -43.91
CA SER A 425 19.67 -5.73 -44.28
C SER A 425 20.24 -7.01 -43.67
N GLY A 426 19.71 -7.44 -42.52
CA GLY A 426 20.08 -8.69 -41.85
C GLY A 426 19.18 -9.88 -42.16
N GLN A 427 18.10 -9.70 -42.94
CA GLN A 427 17.15 -10.77 -43.23
C GLN A 427 17.59 -11.66 -44.40
N PRO A 428 17.65 -12.99 -44.22
CA PRO A 428 17.73 -13.90 -45.35
C PRO A 428 16.47 -13.79 -46.21
N VAL A 429 16.62 -13.87 -47.52
CA VAL A 429 15.48 -14.00 -48.45
C VAL A 429 15.07 -15.47 -48.45
N ALA A 430 13.82 -15.79 -48.10
CA ALA A 430 13.33 -17.17 -48.18
C ALA A 430 13.33 -17.67 -49.62
N LYS A 431 13.29 -18.99 -49.83
CA LYS A 431 13.36 -19.59 -51.18
C LYS A 431 12.22 -19.17 -52.11
N ASP A 432 11.07 -18.79 -51.56
CA ASP A 432 9.90 -18.28 -52.29
C ASP A 432 9.90 -16.75 -52.46
N GLY A 433 10.99 -16.10 -52.04
CA GLY A 433 11.16 -14.65 -52.04
C GLY A 433 10.45 -13.92 -50.91
N LYS A 434 9.76 -14.63 -50.00
CA LYS A 434 9.11 -14.02 -48.85
C LYS A 434 10.11 -13.69 -47.73
N ARG A 435 9.72 -12.74 -46.89
CA ARG A 435 10.45 -12.40 -45.66
C ARG A 435 9.51 -12.52 -44.47
N PRO A 436 9.59 -13.60 -43.67
CA PRO A 436 8.76 -13.73 -42.49
C PRO A 436 9.16 -12.68 -41.46
N MET A 437 8.17 -11.89 -41.02
CA MET A 437 8.30 -10.83 -40.03
C MET A 437 7.40 -11.17 -38.86
N VAL A 438 7.98 -11.36 -37.67
CA VAL A 438 7.23 -11.68 -36.46
C VAL A 438 6.97 -10.41 -35.65
N LEU A 439 5.72 -10.23 -35.25
CA LEU A 439 5.26 -9.18 -34.34
C LEU A 439 4.61 -9.83 -33.13
N VAL A 440 5.10 -9.53 -31.93
CA VAL A 440 4.60 -10.15 -30.68
C VAL A 440 3.82 -9.12 -29.86
N ALA A 441 2.58 -9.45 -29.48
CA ALA A 441 1.82 -8.76 -28.44
C ALA A 441 1.88 -9.58 -27.15
N SER A 442 2.16 -8.94 -26.02
CA SER A 442 2.27 -9.57 -24.71
C SER A 442 1.34 -8.89 -23.71
N GLU A 443 0.36 -9.67 -23.25
CA GLU A 443 -0.67 -9.23 -22.32
C GLU A 443 -0.12 -8.85 -20.94
N GLY A 444 -0.83 -7.94 -20.28
CA GLY A 444 -0.62 -7.61 -18.88
C GLY A 444 -1.10 -8.68 -17.90
N GLY A 445 -0.77 -8.50 -16.62
CA GLY A 445 -1.16 -9.42 -15.55
C GLY A 445 -0.07 -9.72 -14.53
N ALA A 446 0.71 -8.70 -14.14
CA ALA A 446 1.79 -8.79 -13.15
C ALA A 446 2.79 -9.94 -13.43
N SER A 447 3.42 -10.53 -12.40
CA SER A 447 4.44 -11.57 -12.58
C SER A 447 3.91 -12.80 -13.31
N ARG A 448 2.61 -13.13 -13.21
CA ARG A 448 2.00 -14.23 -13.99
C ARG A 448 2.19 -14.04 -15.49
N ALA A 449 1.87 -12.85 -15.99
CA ALA A 449 2.02 -12.54 -17.41
C ALA A 449 3.50 -12.41 -17.81
N GLY A 450 4.33 -11.86 -16.93
CA GLY A 450 5.78 -11.81 -17.12
C GLY A 450 6.40 -13.20 -17.27
N ASP A 451 6.06 -14.11 -16.37
CA ASP A 451 6.56 -15.48 -16.34
C ASP A 451 6.03 -16.31 -17.52
N TRP A 452 4.76 -16.16 -17.86
CA TRP A 452 4.20 -16.78 -19.07
C TRP A 452 4.90 -16.29 -20.35
N THR A 453 5.13 -14.99 -20.45
CA THR A 453 5.85 -14.40 -21.58
C THR A 453 7.29 -14.88 -21.64
N ALA A 454 7.95 -15.03 -20.49
CA ALA A 454 9.29 -15.60 -20.40
C ALA A 454 9.35 -17.03 -20.94
N GLU A 455 8.41 -17.88 -20.53
CA GLU A 455 8.32 -19.27 -20.99
C GLU A 455 8.05 -19.36 -22.49
N VAL A 456 7.09 -18.60 -23.01
CA VAL A 456 6.73 -18.62 -24.44
C VAL A 456 7.89 -18.11 -25.32
N LEU A 457 8.52 -16.99 -24.97
CA LEU A 457 9.64 -16.45 -25.74
C LEU A 457 10.86 -17.38 -25.68
N SER A 458 11.11 -18.01 -24.54
CA SER A 458 12.17 -19.02 -24.39
C SER A 458 11.90 -20.25 -25.25
N ALA A 459 10.66 -20.72 -25.28
CA ALA A 459 10.27 -21.86 -26.10
C ALA A 459 10.35 -21.57 -27.60
N LEU A 460 9.91 -20.39 -28.05
CA LEU A 460 10.04 -19.94 -29.44
C LEU A 460 11.51 -19.84 -29.88
N HIS A 461 12.36 -19.26 -29.02
CA HIS A 461 13.80 -19.20 -29.26
C HIS A 461 14.41 -20.61 -29.33
N ALA A 462 14.03 -21.51 -28.43
CA ALA A 462 14.54 -22.87 -28.39
C ALA A 462 14.13 -23.70 -29.62
N GLN A 463 12.86 -23.68 -30.01
CA GLN A 463 12.36 -24.47 -31.14
C GLN A 463 12.91 -24.02 -32.50
N SER A 464 13.25 -22.73 -32.60
CA SER A 464 13.82 -22.13 -33.81
C SER A 464 15.34 -22.16 -33.87
N ASP A 465 16.01 -22.74 -32.85
CA ASP A 465 17.47 -22.73 -32.72
C ASP A 465 18.03 -21.29 -32.80
N GLY A 466 17.37 -20.37 -32.08
CA GLY A 466 17.70 -18.95 -32.01
C GLY A 466 17.22 -18.08 -33.18
N LYS A 467 16.76 -18.67 -34.29
CA LYS A 467 16.31 -17.91 -35.49
C LYS A 467 15.09 -17.05 -35.23
N PHE A 468 14.27 -17.36 -34.23
CA PHE A 468 13.14 -16.52 -33.86
C PHE A 468 13.58 -15.06 -33.60
N ALA A 469 14.71 -14.85 -32.93
CA ALA A 469 15.22 -13.51 -32.61
C ALA A 469 15.54 -12.68 -33.86
N THR A 470 15.98 -13.31 -34.96
CA THR A 470 16.30 -12.58 -36.20
C THR A 470 15.05 -12.13 -36.94
N HIS A 471 13.96 -12.90 -36.85
CA HIS A 471 12.69 -12.58 -37.52
C HIS A 471 11.74 -11.73 -36.68
N LEU A 472 11.99 -11.64 -35.37
CA LEU A 472 11.24 -10.81 -34.44
C LEU A 472 11.52 -9.33 -34.69
N PHE A 473 10.59 -8.65 -35.36
CA PHE A 473 10.73 -7.24 -35.71
C PHE A 473 10.36 -6.33 -34.53
N ALA A 474 9.23 -6.59 -33.87
CA ALA A 474 8.78 -5.80 -32.74
C ALA A 474 8.04 -6.64 -31.69
N ILE A 475 8.17 -6.21 -30.44
CA ILE A 475 7.37 -6.68 -29.32
C ILE A 475 6.63 -5.48 -28.71
N SER A 476 5.30 -5.57 -28.65
CA SER A 476 4.43 -4.65 -27.92
C SER A 476 3.97 -5.34 -26.64
N SER A 477 4.21 -4.71 -25.49
CA SER A 477 3.91 -5.28 -24.19
C SER A 477 3.19 -4.31 -23.26
N VAL A 478 2.45 -4.89 -22.32
CA VAL A 478 1.64 -4.19 -21.33
C VAL A 478 1.94 -4.77 -19.95
N SER A 479 1.99 -3.92 -18.93
CA SER A 479 2.07 -4.32 -17.52
C SER A 479 3.16 -5.37 -17.26
N GLY A 480 2.82 -6.45 -16.56
CA GLY A 480 3.70 -7.59 -16.28
C GLY A 480 4.34 -8.26 -17.50
N GLY A 481 3.69 -8.27 -18.66
CA GLY A 481 4.29 -8.77 -19.91
C GLY A 481 5.56 -8.00 -20.29
N SER A 482 5.63 -6.72 -19.92
CA SER A 482 6.82 -5.87 -20.11
C SER A 482 8.06 -6.45 -19.41
N VAL A 483 7.89 -7.10 -18.26
CA VAL A 483 9.00 -7.72 -17.52
C VAL A 483 9.64 -8.83 -18.35
N GLY A 484 8.83 -9.75 -18.88
CA GLY A 484 9.31 -10.87 -19.70
C GLY A 484 9.91 -10.41 -21.03
N THR A 485 9.29 -9.44 -21.69
CA THR A 485 9.75 -8.92 -23.00
C THR A 485 11.04 -8.11 -22.91
N VAL A 486 11.16 -7.21 -21.92
CA VAL A 486 12.40 -6.46 -21.66
C VAL A 486 13.50 -7.42 -21.21
N GLY A 487 13.20 -8.39 -20.34
CA GLY A 487 14.16 -9.42 -19.92
C GLY A 487 14.68 -10.26 -21.09
N TYR A 488 13.82 -10.64 -22.04
CA TYR A 488 14.22 -11.37 -23.24
C TYR A 488 15.19 -10.55 -24.11
N SER A 489 14.85 -9.29 -24.39
CA SER A 489 15.73 -8.41 -25.17
C SER A 489 17.02 -8.04 -24.43
N ALA A 490 16.98 -7.96 -23.11
CA ALA A 490 18.17 -7.80 -22.27
C ALA A 490 19.11 -9.01 -22.41
N MET A 491 18.58 -10.24 -22.45
CA MET A 491 19.39 -11.43 -22.72
C MET A 491 20.01 -11.42 -24.12
N LEU A 492 19.27 -11.00 -25.15
CA LEU A 492 19.81 -10.84 -26.51
C LEU A 492 20.91 -9.77 -26.58
N HIS A 493 20.84 -8.74 -25.75
CA HIS A 493 21.89 -7.74 -25.64
C HIS A 493 23.15 -8.30 -24.96
N VAL A 494 22.97 -9.03 -23.86
CA VAL A 494 24.05 -9.59 -23.06
C VAL A 494 24.80 -10.70 -23.83
N GLU A 495 24.06 -11.57 -24.51
CA GLU A 495 24.59 -12.70 -25.25
C GLU A 495 23.79 -12.87 -26.56
N PRO A 496 24.19 -12.24 -27.68
CA PRO A 496 23.44 -12.31 -28.94
C PRO A 496 23.24 -13.73 -29.50
N ALA A 497 24.12 -14.66 -29.12
CA ALA A 497 24.03 -16.08 -29.44
C ALA A 497 23.69 -16.92 -28.18
N VAL A 498 22.83 -16.37 -27.31
CA VAL A 498 22.42 -17.03 -26.05
C VAL A 498 21.89 -18.43 -26.34
N THR A 499 22.37 -19.40 -25.58
CA THR A 499 21.87 -20.77 -25.72
C THR A 499 20.45 -20.88 -25.18
N SER A 500 19.62 -21.72 -25.82
CA SER A 500 18.26 -22.00 -25.37
C SER A 500 18.18 -22.44 -23.90
N ALA A 501 19.18 -23.20 -23.43
CA ALA A 501 19.26 -23.66 -22.04
C ALA A 501 19.54 -22.51 -21.06
N THR A 502 20.43 -21.57 -21.41
CA THR A 502 20.69 -20.38 -20.58
C THR A 502 19.45 -19.50 -20.52
N LEU A 503 18.80 -19.25 -21.66
CA LEU A 503 17.61 -18.41 -21.74
C LEU A 503 16.43 -19.00 -20.94
N ALA A 504 16.09 -20.26 -21.18
CA ALA A 504 14.99 -20.97 -20.49
C ALA A 504 15.21 -21.11 -18.98
N LYS A 505 16.45 -20.93 -18.51
CA LYS A 505 16.75 -20.86 -17.08
C LYS A 505 16.67 -19.43 -16.55
N THR A 506 17.39 -18.50 -17.18
CA THR A 506 17.57 -17.14 -16.65
C THR A 506 16.28 -16.32 -16.72
N LEU A 507 15.51 -16.42 -17.81
CA LEU A 507 14.37 -15.55 -18.01
C LEU A 507 13.20 -15.89 -17.05
N PRO A 508 12.74 -17.16 -16.93
CA PRO A 508 11.75 -17.53 -15.91
C PRO A 508 12.24 -17.30 -14.48
N THR A 509 13.54 -17.50 -14.20
CA THR A 509 14.10 -17.21 -12.87
C THR A 509 14.01 -15.72 -12.52
N PHE A 510 14.17 -14.83 -13.50
CA PHE A 510 14.04 -13.39 -13.32
C PHE A 510 12.59 -12.96 -13.12
N THR A 511 11.68 -13.39 -14.00
CA THR A 511 10.27 -13.00 -13.95
C THR A 511 9.53 -13.53 -12.73
N SER A 512 10.03 -14.62 -12.15
CA SER A 512 9.47 -15.23 -10.94
C SER A 512 10.00 -14.66 -9.62
N GLN A 513 10.89 -13.68 -9.64
CA GLN A 513 11.40 -13.06 -8.40
C GLN A 513 10.26 -12.33 -7.66
N ASP A 514 10.31 -12.35 -6.33
CA ASP A 514 9.36 -11.66 -5.47
C ASP A 514 9.53 -10.14 -5.57
N ALA A 515 8.64 -9.49 -6.32
CA ALA A 515 8.61 -8.03 -6.46
C ALA A 515 7.58 -7.38 -5.51
N LEU A 516 6.68 -8.17 -4.93
CA LEU A 516 5.61 -7.68 -4.07
C LEU A 516 6.09 -7.34 -2.66
N SER A 517 6.92 -8.18 -2.03
CA SER A 517 7.37 -7.94 -0.66
C SER A 517 8.11 -6.60 -0.49
N PRO A 518 9.04 -6.22 -1.39
CA PRO A 518 9.67 -4.91 -1.36
C PRO A 518 8.66 -3.77 -1.58
N THR A 519 7.73 -3.94 -2.51
CA THR A 519 6.68 -2.95 -2.81
C THR A 519 5.78 -2.70 -1.61
N LEU A 520 5.32 -3.75 -0.93
CA LEU A 520 4.54 -3.64 0.30
C LEU A 520 5.32 -2.99 1.43
N ALA A 521 6.64 -3.23 1.51
CA ALA A 521 7.50 -2.53 2.45
C ALA A 521 7.57 -1.03 2.12
N GLY A 522 7.76 -0.66 0.85
CA GLY A 522 7.67 0.73 0.40
C GLY A 522 6.35 1.39 0.81
N THR A 523 5.22 0.72 0.52
CA THR A 523 3.86 1.18 0.82
C THR A 523 3.62 1.40 2.31
N LEU A 524 3.94 0.42 3.17
CA LEU A 524 3.59 0.44 4.60
C LEU A 524 4.54 1.29 5.46
N PHE A 525 5.73 1.63 4.93
CA PHE A 525 6.74 2.37 5.67
C PHE A 525 6.97 3.77 5.04
N PRO A 526 7.99 4.01 4.18
CA PRO A 526 8.35 5.38 3.80
C PRO A 526 7.23 6.08 3.03
N ASP A 527 6.51 5.39 2.18
CA ASP A 527 5.48 5.99 1.33
C ASP A 527 4.26 6.43 2.15
N LEU A 528 3.73 5.57 3.03
CA LEU A 528 2.65 5.93 3.94
C LEU A 528 3.02 7.08 4.88
N LEU A 529 4.24 7.12 5.41
CA LEU A 529 4.68 8.19 6.30
C LEU A 529 4.68 9.54 5.57
N GLN A 530 5.20 9.57 4.35
CA GLN A 530 5.36 10.80 3.59
C GLN A 530 4.05 11.48 3.22
N ARG A 531 2.94 10.72 3.12
CA ARG A 531 1.58 11.29 2.97
C ARG A 531 1.20 12.27 4.10
N PHE A 532 1.86 12.18 5.26
CA PHE A 532 1.63 13.07 6.40
C PHE A 532 2.77 14.08 6.61
N LEU A 533 3.65 14.25 5.63
CA LEU A 533 4.75 15.22 5.65
C LEU A 533 4.58 16.28 4.55
N PRO A 534 4.98 17.54 4.79
CA PRO A 534 4.81 18.61 3.80
C PRO A 534 5.78 18.52 2.62
N ARG A 535 6.71 17.55 2.61
CA ARG A 535 7.71 17.33 1.56
C ARG A 535 8.07 15.84 1.45
N ALA A 536 8.21 15.36 0.21
CA ALA A 536 8.76 14.06 -0.14
C ALA A 536 10.30 14.08 -0.14
N PHE A 537 10.94 13.08 0.46
CA PHE A 537 12.40 12.90 0.45
C PHE A 537 12.86 11.46 0.70
N LEU A 538 11.94 10.53 0.96
CA LEU A 538 12.22 9.09 1.07
C LEU A 538 11.74 8.39 -0.20
N PRO A 539 12.33 7.24 -0.55
CA PRO A 539 11.83 6.38 -1.63
C PRO A 539 10.36 6.06 -1.51
N ASP A 540 9.68 5.99 -2.65
CA ASP A 540 8.27 5.60 -2.74
C ASP A 540 8.13 4.09 -3.02
N ARG A 541 6.89 3.63 -3.16
CA ARG A 541 6.62 2.21 -3.45
C ARG A 541 6.92 1.83 -4.91
N ALA A 542 6.91 2.76 -5.88
CA ALA A 542 7.32 2.47 -7.25
C ALA A 542 8.82 2.18 -7.32
N GLU A 543 9.63 3.00 -6.65
CA GLU A 543 11.07 2.78 -6.55
C GLU A 543 11.39 1.43 -5.90
N ALA A 544 10.64 1.03 -4.86
CA ALA A 544 10.81 -0.29 -4.23
C ALA A 544 10.53 -1.45 -5.21
N LEU A 545 9.50 -1.30 -6.07
CA LEU A 545 9.14 -2.26 -7.11
C LEU A 545 10.24 -2.37 -8.19
N GLU A 546 10.69 -1.22 -8.71
CA GLU A 546 11.72 -1.17 -9.75
C GLU A 546 13.05 -1.77 -9.25
N ARG A 547 13.47 -1.42 -8.03
CA ARG A 547 14.65 -2.02 -7.37
C ARG A 547 14.50 -3.53 -7.19
N ALA A 548 13.28 -4.03 -6.97
CA ALA A 548 13.05 -5.47 -6.85
C ALA A 548 13.33 -6.19 -8.17
N TRP A 549 12.92 -5.63 -9.31
CA TRP A 549 13.28 -6.18 -10.62
C TRP A 549 14.79 -6.09 -10.90
N GLU A 550 15.42 -4.98 -10.56
CA GLU A 550 16.88 -4.81 -10.74
C GLU A 550 17.69 -5.86 -9.96
N VAL A 551 17.36 -6.06 -8.69
CA VAL A 551 17.98 -7.09 -7.85
C VAL A 551 17.61 -8.49 -8.37
N GLY A 552 16.36 -8.69 -8.78
CA GLY A 552 15.89 -9.96 -9.33
C GLY A 552 16.66 -10.37 -10.60
N TRP A 553 16.92 -9.41 -11.49
CA TRP A 553 17.75 -9.61 -12.67
C TRP A 553 19.18 -9.95 -12.29
N ASN A 554 19.78 -9.18 -11.36
CA ASN A 554 21.13 -9.42 -10.88
C ASN A 554 21.32 -10.81 -10.27
N ASN A 555 20.29 -11.34 -9.59
CA ASN A 555 20.28 -12.69 -9.03
C ASN A 555 20.12 -13.79 -10.10
N SER A 556 19.53 -13.45 -11.25
CA SER A 556 19.26 -14.38 -12.36
C SER A 556 20.38 -14.44 -13.39
N CYS A 557 21.27 -13.44 -13.39
CA CYS A 557 22.42 -13.34 -14.28
C CYS A 557 23.37 -14.56 -14.17
N PRO A 558 23.71 -15.22 -15.29
CA PRO A 558 24.72 -16.27 -15.28
C PRO A 558 26.09 -15.70 -14.88
N ALA A 559 26.77 -16.33 -13.92
CA ALA A 559 28.02 -15.83 -13.34
C ALA A 559 29.18 -15.65 -14.35
N LYS A 560 29.10 -16.25 -15.54
CA LYS A 560 30.14 -16.18 -16.57
C LYS A 560 29.91 -15.08 -17.60
N THR A 561 28.77 -14.39 -17.56
CA THR A 561 28.40 -13.46 -18.62
C THR A 561 28.78 -12.03 -18.23
N ALA A 562 29.78 -11.48 -18.92
CA ALA A 562 30.22 -10.10 -18.73
C ALA A 562 29.07 -9.13 -19.02
N ASN A 563 29.01 -8.02 -18.28
CA ASN A 563 28.00 -6.95 -18.45
C ASN A 563 26.53 -7.37 -18.22
N CYS A 564 26.26 -8.56 -17.65
CA CYS A 564 24.89 -8.96 -17.29
C CYS A 564 24.37 -8.17 -16.07
N LYS A 565 25.22 -7.96 -15.06
CA LYS A 565 24.81 -7.27 -13.83
C LYS A 565 24.49 -5.80 -14.09
N ASP A 566 23.53 -5.30 -13.32
CA ASP A 566 23.03 -3.94 -13.30
C ASP A 566 22.40 -3.48 -14.63
N LEU A 567 22.15 -4.42 -15.55
CA LEU A 567 21.60 -4.08 -16.86
C LEU A 567 20.22 -3.43 -16.76
N LEU A 568 19.35 -3.87 -15.84
CA LEU A 568 18.06 -3.21 -15.66
C LEU A 568 18.14 -1.80 -15.05
N GLN A 569 19.28 -1.44 -14.47
CA GLN A 569 19.57 -0.06 -14.04
C GLN A 569 20.16 0.76 -15.21
N GLN A 570 20.51 0.15 -16.35
CA GLN A 570 21.04 0.88 -17.49
C GLN A 570 19.92 1.57 -18.29
N PRO A 571 20.27 2.58 -19.11
CA PRO A 571 19.31 3.30 -19.94
C PRO A 571 18.56 2.37 -20.91
N PHE A 572 17.25 2.52 -21.03
CA PHE A 572 16.37 1.67 -21.82
C PHE A 572 16.74 1.66 -23.30
N LEU A 573 17.18 2.81 -23.84
CA LEU A 573 17.62 2.90 -25.24
C LEU A 573 18.92 2.14 -25.52
N THR A 574 19.59 1.56 -24.50
CA THR A 574 20.68 0.59 -24.70
C THR A 574 20.20 -0.65 -25.47
N LEU A 575 18.92 -1.02 -25.34
CA LEU A 575 18.31 -2.17 -26.03
C LEU A 575 17.90 -1.88 -27.49
N ARG A 576 18.05 -0.64 -27.97
CA ARG A 576 17.62 -0.27 -29.33
C ARG A 576 18.39 -1.02 -30.44
N PRO A 577 17.77 -1.24 -31.61
CA PRO A 577 18.50 -1.74 -32.78
C PRO A 577 19.67 -0.81 -33.16
N GLN A 578 20.83 -1.38 -33.48
CA GLN A 578 22.05 -0.64 -33.89
C GLN A 578 22.67 -1.31 -35.11
N ALA A 579 23.26 -0.51 -36.01
CA ALA A 579 23.75 -1.00 -37.30
C ALA A 579 24.97 -1.93 -37.22
N ASP A 580 25.77 -1.81 -36.16
CA ASP A 580 26.99 -2.56 -35.91
C ASP A 580 26.81 -3.74 -34.95
N GLN A 581 25.56 -4.07 -34.59
CA GLN A 581 25.22 -5.13 -33.65
C GLN A 581 24.21 -6.11 -34.27
N PRO A 582 24.13 -7.36 -33.77
CA PRO A 582 23.06 -8.28 -34.13
C PRO A 582 21.69 -7.63 -33.92
N TRP A 583 20.74 -7.96 -34.80
CA TRP A 583 19.39 -7.41 -34.73
C TRP A 583 18.77 -7.67 -33.36
N ARG A 584 18.14 -6.64 -32.81
CA ARG A 584 17.31 -6.71 -31.61
C ARG A 584 15.93 -6.19 -31.95
N PRO A 585 14.87 -6.80 -31.40
CA PRO A 585 13.51 -6.36 -31.69
C PRO A 585 13.25 -4.95 -31.18
N ILE A 586 12.38 -4.22 -31.88
CA ILE A 586 11.81 -2.99 -31.37
C ILE A 586 10.99 -3.33 -30.12
N LEU A 587 11.26 -2.66 -29.01
CA LEU A 587 10.48 -2.81 -27.79
C LEU A 587 9.51 -1.64 -27.69
N ILE A 588 8.27 -1.95 -27.34
CA ILE A 588 7.21 -0.98 -27.15
C ILE A 588 6.49 -1.34 -25.85
N VAL A 589 6.74 -0.57 -24.79
CA VAL A 589 5.99 -0.70 -23.54
C VAL A 589 4.84 0.30 -23.57
N ASN A 590 3.62 -0.20 -23.48
CA ASN A 590 2.40 0.60 -23.56
C ASN A 590 2.01 1.06 -22.15
N GLY A 591 1.81 2.37 -21.98
CA GLY A 591 1.13 2.98 -20.84
C GLY A 591 -0.08 3.79 -21.29
N ALA A 592 -0.86 4.28 -20.34
CA ALA A 592 -2.03 5.11 -20.59
C ALA A 592 -1.92 6.45 -19.85
N SER A 593 -2.26 7.53 -20.54
CA SER A 593 -2.48 8.84 -19.93
C SER A 593 -3.75 8.81 -19.09
N GLN A 594 -3.66 9.19 -17.84
CA GLN A 594 -4.83 9.30 -16.97
C GLN A 594 -5.76 10.44 -17.38
N GLU A 595 -5.19 11.58 -17.75
CA GLU A 595 -5.93 12.81 -18.03
C GLU A 595 -6.63 12.76 -19.39
N THR A 596 -5.94 12.20 -20.40
CA THR A 596 -6.44 12.20 -21.78
C THR A 596 -7.02 10.86 -22.21
N GLY A 597 -6.65 9.76 -21.53
CA GLY A 597 -6.95 8.40 -21.97
C GLY A 597 -6.17 7.97 -23.22
N ARG A 598 -5.24 8.78 -23.73
CA ARG A 598 -4.37 8.42 -24.86
C ARG A 598 -3.31 7.41 -24.43
N ARG A 599 -2.83 6.64 -25.40
CA ARG A 599 -1.67 5.75 -25.21
C ARG A 599 -0.40 6.58 -25.10
N ILE A 600 0.47 6.22 -24.17
CA ILE A 600 1.82 6.73 -24.06
C ILE A 600 2.79 5.56 -24.26
N LEU A 601 3.64 5.62 -25.28
CA LEU A 601 4.54 4.53 -25.65
C LEU A 601 5.97 4.83 -25.20
N THR A 602 6.53 3.92 -24.40
CA THR A 602 7.97 3.89 -24.13
C THR A 602 8.62 2.94 -25.15
N SER A 603 9.18 3.49 -26.23
CA SER A 603 9.77 2.69 -27.33
C SER A 603 11.24 2.96 -27.60
N THR A 604 11.96 1.90 -28.01
CA THR A 604 13.37 1.97 -28.42
C THR A 604 13.60 2.64 -29.77
N VAL A 605 12.54 2.85 -30.56
CA VAL A 605 12.55 3.59 -31.83
C VAL A 605 11.50 4.71 -31.78
N ASP A 606 11.65 5.69 -32.67
CA ASP A 606 10.66 6.75 -32.84
C ASP A 606 9.51 6.25 -33.72
N LEU A 607 8.31 6.23 -33.13
CA LEU A 607 7.06 5.77 -33.74
C LEU A 607 6.01 6.88 -33.90
N GLU A 608 6.33 8.15 -33.60
CA GLU A 608 5.34 9.24 -33.51
C GLU A 608 4.49 9.39 -34.78
N LYS A 609 5.07 9.12 -35.95
CA LYS A 609 4.37 9.20 -37.26
C LYS A 609 3.75 7.88 -37.72
N ALA A 610 4.00 6.79 -37.00
CA ALA A 610 3.61 5.44 -37.38
C ALA A 610 2.38 4.94 -36.61
N VAL A 611 2.16 5.41 -35.39
CA VAL A 611 1.09 4.97 -34.49
C VAL A 611 0.41 6.18 -33.86
N ASP A 612 -0.89 6.10 -33.59
CA ASP A 612 -1.64 7.16 -32.90
C ASP A 612 -1.46 7.03 -31.39
N ALA A 613 -0.32 7.48 -30.92
CA ALA A 613 0.10 7.42 -29.52
C ALA A 613 1.07 8.57 -29.22
N ASP A 614 1.11 8.98 -27.97
CA ASP A 614 2.10 9.94 -27.51
C ASP A 614 3.40 9.20 -27.18
N ASP A 615 4.55 9.80 -27.52
CA ASP A 615 5.85 9.17 -27.29
C ASP A 615 6.43 9.62 -25.94
N PHE A 616 6.69 8.66 -25.05
CA PHE A 616 7.17 8.92 -23.70
C PHE A 616 8.47 9.73 -23.69
N HIS A 617 9.45 9.36 -24.52
CA HIS A 617 10.75 10.03 -24.53
C HIS A 617 10.68 11.46 -25.08
N THR A 618 9.69 11.75 -25.92
CA THR A 618 9.41 13.09 -26.43
C THR A 618 8.80 13.97 -25.35
N ILE A 619 7.87 13.43 -24.55
CA ILE A 619 7.28 14.12 -23.40
C ILE A 619 8.34 14.35 -22.31
N PHE A 620 9.08 13.30 -21.96
CA PHE A 620 10.02 13.27 -20.84
C PHE A 620 11.35 13.97 -21.14
N GLY A 621 11.82 13.90 -22.39
CA GLY A 621 13.01 14.60 -22.90
C GLY A 621 14.36 13.94 -22.59
N HIS A 622 14.38 12.78 -21.92
CA HIS A 622 15.59 11.98 -21.69
C HIS A 622 15.30 10.48 -21.62
N ASP A 623 16.35 9.67 -21.58
CA ASP A 623 16.25 8.22 -21.37
C ASP A 623 15.99 7.90 -19.89
N ILE A 624 15.49 6.69 -19.63
CA ILE A 624 15.14 6.15 -18.31
C ILE A 624 15.76 4.77 -18.11
N GLU A 625 15.84 4.30 -16.87
CA GLU A 625 16.22 2.92 -16.58
C GLU A 625 15.25 1.92 -17.21
N MET A 626 15.76 0.74 -17.60
CA MET A 626 14.90 -0.34 -18.12
C MET A 626 13.84 -0.77 -17.09
N SER A 627 14.15 -0.74 -15.80
CA SER A 627 13.19 -1.00 -14.73
C SER A 627 12.06 0.02 -14.68
N THR A 628 12.36 1.31 -14.89
CA THR A 628 11.36 2.37 -15.01
C THR A 628 10.57 2.24 -16.32
N ALA A 629 11.18 1.79 -17.42
CA ALA A 629 10.44 1.50 -18.65
C ALA A 629 9.44 0.36 -18.47
N ILE A 630 9.79 -0.70 -17.72
CA ILE A 630 8.84 -1.74 -17.30
C ILE A 630 7.73 -1.14 -16.43
N SER A 631 8.10 -0.31 -15.44
CA SER A 631 7.18 0.39 -14.54
C SER A 631 6.16 1.23 -15.30
N ASN A 632 6.58 1.95 -16.34
CA ASN A 632 5.72 2.77 -17.20
C ASN A 632 4.54 2.01 -17.81
N GLY A 633 4.71 0.71 -18.10
CA GLY A 633 3.61 -0.14 -18.56
C GLY A 633 2.80 -0.79 -17.44
N ALA A 634 3.30 -0.77 -16.20
CA ALA A 634 2.85 -1.57 -15.05
C ALA A 634 2.39 -0.73 -13.83
N ARG A 635 2.00 0.53 -14.06
CA ARG A 635 1.50 1.46 -13.02
C ARG A 635 0.04 1.20 -12.71
N PHE A 636 -0.23 0.15 -11.93
CA PHE A 636 -1.56 -0.23 -11.48
C PHE A 636 -1.82 0.37 -10.08
N PRO A 637 -2.63 1.44 -9.94
CA PRO A 637 -2.75 2.27 -8.72
C PRO A 637 -2.95 1.54 -7.39
N TRP A 638 -3.48 0.32 -7.42
CA TRP A 638 -3.63 -0.53 -6.23
C TRP A 638 -2.31 -1.07 -5.66
N ILE A 639 -1.28 -1.22 -6.50
CA ILE A 639 0.03 -1.77 -6.13
C ILE A 639 1.12 -0.73 -6.32
N SER A 640 1.18 -0.11 -7.50
CA SER A 640 2.14 0.91 -7.89
C SER A 640 1.41 2.24 -8.15
N PRO A 641 1.97 3.39 -7.78
CA PRO A 641 1.34 4.69 -7.98
C PRO A 641 1.25 5.05 -9.46
N ALA A 642 0.26 5.87 -9.81
CA ALA A 642 0.28 6.61 -11.06
C ALA A 642 1.58 7.44 -11.13
N GLY A 643 2.25 7.40 -12.27
CA GLY A 643 3.57 7.99 -12.43
C GLY A 643 3.45 9.41 -12.95
N THR A 644 3.92 10.39 -12.21
CA THR A 644 3.85 11.78 -12.67
C THR A 644 4.91 12.04 -13.73
N LEU A 645 4.48 12.52 -14.90
CA LEU A 645 5.39 12.94 -15.94
C LEU A 645 5.90 14.36 -15.63
N PRO A 646 7.22 14.59 -15.56
CA PRO A 646 7.77 15.93 -15.44
C PRO A 646 7.35 16.77 -16.64
N HIS A 647 7.07 18.04 -16.36
CA HIS A 647 6.68 18.99 -17.38
C HIS A 647 7.77 19.10 -18.46
N ALA A 648 7.40 18.86 -19.72
CA ALA A 648 8.27 19.12 -20.85
C ALA A 648 8.68 20.61 -20.82
N LYS A 649 9.99 20.90 -20.73
CA LYS A 649 10.53 22.28 -20.64
C LYS A 649 10.10 23.20 -21.81
N SER A 650 9.53 22.64 -22.87
CA SER A 650 9.13 23.31 -24.10
C SER A 650 7.66 23.76 -24.14
N VAL A 651 6.81 23.39 -23.17
CA VAL A 651 5.38 23.75 -23.17
C VAL A 651 5.14 25.02 -22.35
N PRO A 652 4.45 26.05 -22.88
CA PRO A 652 4.08 27.25 -22.13
C PRO A 652 3.29 26.91 -20.86
N GLN A 653 3.57 27.63 -19.78
CA GLN A 653 3.01 27.35 -18.44
C GLN A 653 1.47 27.39 -18.36
N GLU A 654 0.83 27.98 -19.37
CA GLU A 654 -0.61 28.22 -19.47
C GLU A 654 -1.37 27.00 -20.03
N ASP A 655 -0.68 26.07 -20.69
CA ASP A 655 -1.22 24.83 -21.29
C ASP A 655 -0.85 23.56 -20.49
N LEU A 656 -0.27 23.70 -19.30
CA LEU A 656 0.22 22.58 -18.49
C LEU A 656 -0.94 21.75 -17.91
N LEU A 657 -1.26 20.64 -18.57
CA LEU A 657 -1.86 19.49 -17.90
C LEU A 657 -0.72 18.67 -17.28
N GLN A 658 -0.69 18.60 -15.95
CA GLN A 658 0.15 17.62 -15.26
C GLN A 658 -0.39 16.24 -15.62
N GLU A 659 0.41 15.48 -16.36
CA GLU A 659 0.01 14.19 -16.90
C GLU A 659 0.53 13.04 -16.03
N HIS A 660 -0.32 12.06 -15.79
CA HIS A 660 0.01 10.85 -15.04
C HIS A 660 -0.05 9.62 -15.94
N LEU A 661 0.98 8.80 -15.82
CA LEU A 661 1.12 7.55 -16.53
C LEU A 661 0.55 6.39 -15.69
N LEU A 662 -0.36 5.65 -16.30
CA LEU A 662 -1.00 4.45 -15.77
C LEU A 662 -0.60 3.21 -16.58
N ASP A 663 -0.94 2.05 -16.02
CA ASP A 663 -0.82 0.74 -16.68
C ASP A 663 -1.48 0.74 -18.07
N GLY A 664 -0.77 0.20 -19.05
CA GLY A 664 -1.25 0.13 -20.45
C GLY A 664 -2.57 -0.62 -20.61
N GLY A 665 -2.88 -1.55 -19.69
CA GLY A 665 -4.13 -2.32 -19.69
C GLY A 665 -5.39 -1.46 -19.52
N TYR A 666 -5.24 -0.19 -19.16
CA TYR A 666 -6.34 0.79 -19.13
C TYR A 666 -6.80 1.16 -20.55
N PHE A 667 -5.91 1.03 -21.55
CA PHE A 667 -6.20 1.28 -22.96
C PHE A 667 -6.33 -0.03 -23.74
N ASP A 668 -5.30 -0.88 -23.69
CA ASP A 668 -5.19 -2.14 -24.44
C ASP A 668 -4.51 -3.18 -23.54
N ALA A 669 -5.16 -4.33 -23.35
CA ALA A 669 -4.67 -5.38 -22.46
C ALA A 669 -3.32 -5.97 -22.89
N ALA A 670 -2.97 -5.92 -24.18
CA ALA A 670 -1.76 -6.55 -24.71
C ALA A 670 -0.98 -5.74 -25.76
N GLY A 671 -1.44 -4.53 -26.09
CA GLY A 671 -0.79 -3.68 -27.07
C GLY A 671 -0.96 -4.14 -28.52
N VAL A 672 -2.05 -4.86 -28.82
CA VAL A 672 -2.40 -5.36 -30.16
C VAL A 672 -2.75 -4.20 -31.09
N ALA A 673 -3.44 -3.16 -30.59
CA ALA A 673 -3.78 -1.97 -31.37
C ALA A 673 -2.52 -1.28 -31.90
N THR A 674 -1.50 -1.17 -31.05
CA THR A 674 -0.19 -0.61 -31.41
C THR A 674 0.50 -1.43 -32.50
N LEU A 675 0.43 -2.77 -32.45
CA LEU A 675 1.00 -3.62 -33.51
C LEU A 675 0.22 -3.55 -34.82
N SER A 676 -1.10 -3.38 -34.78
CA SER A 676 -1.91 -3.20 -35.98
C SER A 676 -1.49 -1.94 -36.73
N GLU A 677 -1.42 -0.82 -36.04
CA GLU A 677 -1.00 0.46 -36.62
C GLU A 677 0.45 0.38 -37.13
N LEU A 678 1.34 -0.24 -36.35
CA LEU A 678 2.72 -0.48 -36.77
C LEU A 678 2.79 -1.29 -38.06
N ALA A 679 2.02 -2.38 -38.18
CA ALA A 679 2.00 -3.21 -39.38
C ALA A 679 1.47 -2.43 -40.61
N GLN A 680 0.42 -1.63 -40.43
CA GLN A 680 -0.10 -0.76 -41.49
C GLN A 680 0.95 0.27 -41.92
N ALA A 681 1.67 0.87 -40.97
CA ALA A 681 2.74 1.82 -41.24
C ALA A 681 3.90 1.17 -42.00
N ILE A 682 4.28 -0.07 -41.66
CA ILE A 682 5.32 -0.83 -42.38
C ILE A 682 4.89 -1.08 -43.84
N VAL A 683 3.66 -1.56 -44.07
CA VAL A 683 3.16 -1.80 -45.44
C VAL A 683 3.08 -0.50 -46.27
N ALA A 684 2.88 0.64 -45.60
CA ALA A 684 2.86 1.93 -46.27
C ALA A 684 4.27 2.41 -46.72
N LEU A 685 5.36 1.87 -46.15
CA LEU A 685 6.73 2.24 -46.49
C LEU A 685 7.05 1.91 -47.96
N PRO A 686 7.67 2.83 -48.73
CA PRO A 686 8.04 2.58 -50.13
C PRO A 686 8.88 1.31 -50.31
N ASP A 687 9.92 1.15 -49.47
CA ASP A 687 10.86 0.02 -49.56
C ASP A 687 10.24 -1.33 -49.21
N ALA A 688 9.14 -1.33 -48.46
CA ALA A 688 8.44 -2.54 -48.04
C ALA A 688 7.43 -3.04 -49.09
N ARG A 689 6.93 -2.17 -49.99
CA ARG A 689 5.96 -2.55 -51.02
C ARG A 689 6.51 -3.56 -52.03
N ASP A 690 7.81 -3.47 -52.30
CA ASP A 690 8.51 -4.38 -53.21
C ASP A 690 8.99 -5.66 -52.50
N ASP A 691 8.96 -5.68 -51.16
CA ASP A 691 9.28 -6.86 -50.36
C ASP A 691 8.02 -7.73 -50.16
N LYS A 692 8.14 -9.02 -50.43
CA LYS A 692 7.06 -9.99 -50.13
C LYS A 692 7.05 -10.30 -48.63
N LEU A 693 6.65 -9.34 -47.81
CA LEU A 693 6.54 -9.53 -46.36
C LEU A 693 5.46 -10.56 -46.03
N HIS A 694 5.77 -11.42 -45.07
CA HIS A 694 4.80 -12.35 -44.48
C HIS A 694 4.70 -12.05 -42.98
N PHE A 695 3.62 -11.40 -42.57
CA PHE A 695 3.42 -11.00 -41.18
C PHE A 695 2.96 -12.18 -40.32
N ILE A 696 3.63 -12.41 -39.20
CA ILE A 696 3.28 -13.44 -38.22
C ILE A 696 2.99 -12.71 -36.92
N PHE A 697 1.70 -12.50 -36.63
CA PHE A 697 1.25 -11.90 -35.37
C PHE A 697 1.16 -13.00 -34.31
N VAL A 698 1.96 -12.87 -33.27
CA VAL A 698 2.00 -13.78 -32.12
C VAL A 698 1.40 -13.05 -30.93
N PHE A 699 0.30 -13.56 -30.41
CA PHE A 699 -0.34 -13.07 -29.20
C PHE A 699 0.01 -13.97 -28.03
N ILE A 700 0.57 -13.40 -26.96
CA ILE A 700 0.86 -14.09 -25.71
C ILE A 700 -0.10 -13.54 -24.66
N GLY A 701 -1.05 -14.37 -24.22
CA GLY A 701 -2.12 -13.93 -23.31
C GLY A 701 -2.58 -15.00 -22.33
N TYR A 702 -3.64 -14.70 -21.59
CA TYR A 702 -4.23 -15.58 -20.58
C TYR A 702 -5.76 -15.65 -20.74
N GLU A 703 -6.33 -16.87 -20.74
CA GLU A 703 -7.77 -17.06 -20.90
C GLU A 703 -8.51 -16.98 -19.54
N GLU A 704 -9.33 -15.95 -19.35
CA GLU A 704 -10.21 -15.84 -18.17
C GLU A 704 -11.32 -16.90 -18.16
N ALA A 705 -11.64 -17.44 -16.98
CA ALA A 705 -12.81 -18.30 -16.80
C ALA A 705 -14.09 -17.49 -16.99
N THR A 706 -14.62 -17.45 -18.21
CA THR A 706 -15.92 -16.82 -18.45
C THR A 706 -17.02 -17.60 -17.72
N ALA A 707 -17.52 -17.02 -16.62
CA ALA A 707 -18.85 -17.33 -16.14
C ALA A 707 -19.84 -16.82 -17.20
N ASP A 708 -20.41 -17.75 -17.96
CA ASP A 708 -21.38 -17.53 -19.02
C ASP A 708 -20.90 -16.62 -20.16
N ALA A 709 -20.37 -17.23 -21.23
CA ALA A 709 -20.48 -16.69 -22.57
C ALA A 709 -21.98 -16.57 -22.95
N ARG A 710 -22.67 -15.56 -22.42
CA ARG A 710 -23.92 -15.08 -23.01
C ARG A 710 -23.53 -14.40 -24.32
N PRO A 711 -24.09 -14.81 -25.48
CA PRO A 711 -23.93 -14.03 -26.68
C PRO A 711 -24.56 -12.66 -26.43
N LEU A 712 -23.73 -11.62 -26.28
CA LEU A 712 -24.19 -10.24 -26.33
C LEU A 712 -24.69 -10.01 -27.76
N ALA A 713 -25.99 -10.23 -27.93
CA ALA A 713 -26.71 -9.91 -29.15
C ALA A 713 -26.51 -8.42 -29.45
N GLN A 714 -25.97 -8.15 -30.65
CA GLN A 714 -26.22 -6.99 -31.50
C GLN A 714 -26.69 -5.73 -30.74
N GLN A 715 -25.74 -4.92 -30.26
CA GLN A 715 -25.98 -3.48 -30.18
C GLN A 715 -25.30 -2.79 -31.37
N PRO A 716 -25.98 -1.90 -32.10
CA PRO A 716 -25.39 -1.23 -33.24
C PRO A 716 -24.28 -0.29 -32.76
N VAL A 717 -23.08 -0.47 -33.28
CA VAL A 717 -21.97 0.48 -33.16
C VAL A 717 -22.41 1.77 -33.85
N THR A 718 -22.81 2.77 -33.07
CA THR A 718 -22.93 4.16 -33.51
C THR A 718 -21.66 4.90 -33.11
N GLY A 719 -20.60 4.59 -33.84
CA GLY A 719 -19.30 5.22 -33.75
C GLY A 719 -18.58 4.92 -35.05
N SER A 720 -18.78 5.78 -36.04
CA SER A 720 -18.18 5.64 -37.36
C SER A 720 -16.66 5.67 -37.27
N VAL A 721 -16.01 4.56 -37.61
CA VAL A 721 -14.64 4.53 -38.11
C VAL A 721 -14.60 5.37 -39.40
N PRO A 722 -13.76 6.41 -39.53
CA PRO A 722 -13.56 7.04 -40.83
C PRO A 722 -12.82 6.04 -41.72
N ALA A 723 -13.48 5.59 -42.78
CA ALA A 723 -12.86 4.75 -43.79
C ALA A 723 -11.71 5.50 -44.49
N ALA A 724 -10.51 4.90 -44.49
CA ALA A 724 -9.39 5.36 -45.31
C ALA A 724 -9.72 5.12 -46.78
N GLY A 725 -9.95 6.19 -47.55
CA GLY A 725 -10.15 6.08 -48.99
C GLY A 725 -10.78 7.28 -49.67
N ALA A 726 -10.06 8.42 -49.74
CA ALA A 726 -10.27 9.43 -50.79
C ALA A 726 -9.02 10.32 -50.93
N PRO A 727 -8.61 10.70 -52.16
CA PRO A 727 -7.36 11.41 -52.38
C PRO A 727 -7.45 12.86 -51.86
N ALA A 728 -6.38 13.31 -51.21
CA ALA A 728 -6.21 14.67 -50.74
C ALA A 728 -6.42 15.68 -51.87
N LYS A 729 -7.36 16.61 -51.68
CA LYS A 729 -7.42 17.87 -52.43
C LYS A 729 -6.69 18.96 -51.65
N PRO A 730 -5.99 19.90 -52.32
CA PRO A 730 -5.13 20.85 -51.65
C PRO A 730 -5.96 21.84 -50.84
N ALA A 731 -5.59 22.01 -49.57
CA ALA A 731 -6.23 22.95 -48.66
C ALA A 731 -5.99 24.39 -49.15
N ALA A 732 -7.06 25.06 -49.53
CA ALA A 732 -7.12 26.51 -49.55
C ALA A 732 -7.30 27.01 -48.11
N THR A 733 -6.47 27.98 -47.76
CA THR A 733 -6.42 28.80 -46.56
C THR A 733 -7.80 29.22 -46.03
N SER A 734 -8.12 28.79 -44.80
CA SER A 734 -9.04 29.50 -43.90
C SER A 734 -8.90 28.92 -42.49
N ALA A 735 -8.45 29.74 -41.56
CA ALA A 735 -8.33 29.44 -40.14
C ALA A 735 -9.61 28.80 -39.57
N ARG A 736 -9.49 27.59 -39.02
CA ARG A 736 -10.41 27.03 -38.04
C ARG A 736 -9.58 26.48 -36.89
N THR A 737 -9.78 27.11 -35.74
CA THR A 737 -9.30 26.69 -34.42
C THR A 737 -9.73 25.24 -34.15
N PRO A 738 -8.88 24.37 -33.59
CA PRO A 738 -9.31 23.03 -33.19
C PRO A 738 -10.27 23.16 -32.01
N GLU A 739 -11.45 22.54 -32.10
CA GLU A 739 -12.28 22.31 -30.91
C GLU A 739 -11.52 21.35 -29.99
N GLN A 740 -11.04 21.88 -28.86
CA GLN A 740 -10.40 21.11 -27.81
C GLN A 740 -11.36 20.03 -27.28
N PRO A 741 -10.90 18.80 -27.01
CA PRO A 741 -11.69 17.84 -26.25
C PRO A 741 -12.00 18.46 -24.88
N LYS A 742 -13.27 18.37 -24.44
CA LYS A 742 -13.73 18.91 -23.15
C LYS A 742 -12.78 18.45 -22.04
N GLN A 743 -12.02 19.39 -21.46
CA GLN A 743 -11.21 19.19 -20.26
C GLN A 743 -12.08 18.51 -19.19
N ARG A 744 -11.80 17.24 -18.91
CA ARG A 744 -12.30 16.59 -17.68
C ARG A 744 -11.62 17.28 -16.51
N SER A 745 -12.42 17.63 -15.50
CA SER A 745 -12.00 18.45 -14.36
C SER A 745 -10.78 17.85 -13.66
N GLN A 746 -9.76 18.69 -13.44
CA GLN A 746 -8.60 18.46 -12.59
C GLN A 746 -9.03 17.87 -11.23
N GLY A 747 -8.78 16.57 -11.03
CA GLY A 747 -8.85 15.98 -9.71
C GLY A 747 -7.66 16.46 -8.89
N ALA A 748 -7.88 16.87 -7.63
CA ALA A 748 -6.76 17.11 -6.71
C ALA A 748 -5.92 15.83 -6.59
N PRO A 749 -4.57 15.90 -6.52
CA PRO A 749 -3.70 14.72 -6.51
C PRO A 749 -4.04 13.73 -5.38
N PHE A 750 -4.65 14.20 -4.29
CA PHE A 750 -5.22 13.40 -3.20
C PHE A 750 -6.10 12.24 -3.66
N LEU A 751 -7.01 12.54 -4.60
CA LEU A 751 -8.02 11.60 -5.04
C LEU A 751 -7.47 10.71 -6.13
N ASN A 752 -6.31 11.00 -6.70
CA ASN A 752 -5.83 10.25 -7.83
C ASN A 752 -5.59 8.78 -7.49
N GLU A 753 -4.95 8.48 -6.37
CA GLU A 753 -4.73 7.09 -5.92
C GLU A 753 -6.04 6.33 -5.59
N VAL A 754 -7.14 7.05 -5.33
CA VAL A 754 -8.44 6.46 -4.97
C VAL A 754 -9.40 6.41 -6.17
N ILE A 755 -9.34 7.42 -7.04
CA ILE A 755 -10.18 7.63 -8.21
C ILE A 755 -9.57 6.95 -9.44
N ALA A 756 -8.27 7.05 -9.70
CA ALA A 756 -7.64 6.38 -10.84
C ALA A 756 -7.95 4.89 -10.92
N PRO A 757 -7.93 4.10 -9.81
CA PRO A 757 -8.35 2.72 -9.90
C PRO A 757 -9.84 2.54 -10.20
N LEU A 758 -10.72 3.46 -9.79
CA LEU A 758 -12.15 3.42 -10.12
C LEU A 758 -12.41 3.82 -11.57
N GLU A 759 -11.84 4.94 -12.03
CA GLU A 759 -11.91 5.43 -13.41
C GLU A 759 -11.27 4.43 -14.38
N GLY A 760 -10.17 3.80 -13.94
CA GLY A 760 -9.51 2.70 -14.61
C GLY A 760 -10.35 1.47 -14.83
N LEU A 761 -11.06 1.04 -13.78
CA LEU A 761 -12.00 -0.07 -13.88
C LEU A 761 -13.16 0.24 -14.84
N PHE A 762 -13.53 1.52 -14.97
CA PHE A 762 -14.55 1.96 -15.94
C PHE A 762 -13.99 2.04 -17.37
N ALA A 763 -12.73 2.41 -17.56
CA ALA A 763 -12.05 2.47 -18.86
C ALA A 763 -11.63 1.09 -19.39
N SER A 764 -11.16 0.17 -18.51
CA SER A 764 -10.71 -1.18 -18.88
C SER A 764 -11.85 -2.12 -19.30
N ARG A 765 -13.10 -1.77 -18.97
CA ARG A 765 -14.29 -2.55 -19.37
C ARG A 765 -14.45 -2.72 -20.88
N THR A 766 -13.83 -1.86 -21.70
CA THR A 766 -13.86 -1.95 -23.17
C THR A 766 -12.64 -2.67 -23.77
N ALA A 767 -11.63 -3.03 -22.98
CA ALA A 767 -10.34 -3.59 -23.42
C ALA A 767 -10.24 -5.13 -23.25
N HIS A 768 -11.33 -5.87 -23.45
CA HIS A 768 -11.34 -7.33 -23.21
C HIS A 768 -10.73 -8.13 -24.38
N GLU A 769 -9.80 -9.02 -24.03
CA GLU A 769 -8.98 -9.92 -24.86
C GLU A 769 -9.73 -10.66 -25.98
N ALA A 770 -10.82 -11.37 -25.64
CA ALA A 770 -11.64 -12.12 -26.60
C ALA A 770 -12.27 -11.21 -27.66
N HIS A 771 -12.61 -9.98 -27.28
CA HIS A 771 -13.18 -9.00 -28.20
C HIS A 771 -12.13 -8.49 -29.19
N ILE A 772 -10.91 -8.20 -28.73
CA ILE A 772 -9.83 -7.69 -29.60
C ILE A 772 -9.41 -8.75 -30.61
N MET A 773 -9.13 -9.99 -30.18
CA MET A 773 -8.74 -11.06 -31.10
C MET A 773 -9.86 -11.45 -32.08
N GLU A 774 -11.12 -11.41 -31.63
CA GLU A 774 -12.27 -11.62 -32.52
C GLU A 774 -12.43 -10.48 -33.53
N VAL A 775 -12.18 -9.22 -33.12
CA VAL A 775 -12.18 -8.06 -34.01
C VAL A 775 -11.05 -8.17 -35.05
N PHE A 776 -9.84 -8.58 -34.68
CA PHE A 776 -8.74 -8.79 -35.63
C PHE A 776 -9.02 -9.92 -36.62
N LYS A 777 -9.64 -11.01 -36.16
CA LYS A 777 -10.07 -12.10 -37.06
C LYS A 777 -11.18 -11.66 -38.02
N LYS A 778 -12.12 -10.81 -37.55
CA LYS A 778 -13.24 -10.32 -38.35
C LYS A 778 -12.87 -9.13 -39.25
N THR A 779 -11.90 -8.34 -38.84
CA THR A 779 -11.43 -7.12 -39.50
C THR A 779 -9.91 -7.10 -39.47
N PRO A 780 -9.25 -7.83 -40.39
CA PRO A 780 -7.81 -7.92 -40.39
C PRO A 780 -7.17 -6.51 -40.48
N PRO A 781 -6.11 -6.26 -39.72
CA PRO A 781 -5.42 -4.96 -39.71
C PRO A 781 -4.71 -4.68 -41.04
N LEU A 782 -4.49 -5.70 -41.86
CA LEU A 782 -3.80 -5.60 -43.15
C LEU A 782 -4.74 -5.98 -44.31
N PRO A 783 -4.52 -5.39 -45.50
CA PRO A 783 -5.22 -5.80 -46.72
C PRO A 783 -5.09 -7.31 -47.00
N ALA A 784 -6.12 -7.90 -47.61
CA ALA A 784 -6.19 -9.35 -47.85
C ALA A 784 -5.10 -9.89 -48.80
N ASP A 785 -4.48 -9.02 -49.60
CA ASP A 785 -3.37 -9.34 -50.50
C ASP A 785 -2.00 -9.39 -49.78
N VAL A 786 -1.91 -8.89 -48.54
CA VAL A 786 -0.71 -8.97 -47.72
C VAL A 786 -0.73 -10.29 -46.93
N PRO A 787 0.22 -11.23 -47.14
CA PRO A 787 0.25 -12.48 -46.40
C PRO A 787 0.41 -12.25 -44.90
N HIS A 788 -0.52 -12.77 -44.09
CA HIS A 788 -0.47 -12.66 -42.65
C HIS A 788 -1.08 -13.87 -41.92
N GLU A 789 -0.58 -14.15 -40.72
CA GLU A 789 -1.04 -15.21 -39.83
C GLU A 789 -1.25 -14.66 -38.41
N PHE A 790 -2.35 -15.05 -37.76
CA PHE A 790 -2.62 -14.74 -36.36
C PHE A 790 -2.50 -16.02 -35.53
N ILE A 791 -1.60 -16.02 -34.55
CA ILE A 791 -1.30 -17.17 -33.72
C ILE A 791 -1.33 -16.74 -32.25
N ALA A 792 -2.14 -17.40 -31.43
CA ALA A 792 -2.25 -17.13 -30.00
C ALA A 792 -1.59 -18.24 -29.20
N VAL A 793 -0.91 -17.88 -28.11
CA VAL A 793 -0.31 -18.78 -27.13
C VAL A 793 -0.85 -18.36 -25.76
N MET A 794 -1.72 -19.20 -25.21
CA MET A 794 -2.61 -18.86 -24.10
C MET A 794 -2.22 -19.58 -22.81
N LEU A 795 -2.19 -18.87 -21.68
CA LEU A 795 -2.20 -19.50 -20.38
C LEU A 795 -3.66 -19.72 -19.96
N CYS A 796 -4.11 -20.97 -19.84
CA CYS A 796 -5.51 -21.26 -19.56
C CYS A 796 -5.72 -21.79 -18.15
N ASN A 797 -6.95 -21.63 -17.67
CA ASN A 797 -7.36 -22.25 -16.42
C ASN A 797 -7.33 -23.76 -16.51
N GLY A 798 -6.91 -24.38 -15.42
CA GLY A 798 -6.71 -25.82 -15.39
C GLY A 798 -7.12 -26.41 -14.06
N LYS A 799 -6.56 -27.59 -13.78
CA LYS A 799 -6.74 -28.26 -12.50
C LYS A 799 -5.39 -28.66 -11.94
N VAL A 800 -5.22 -28.47 -10.64
CA VAL A 800 -4.13 -29.09 -9.88
C VAL A 800 -4.75 -30.02 -8.85
N ASP A 801 -4.33 -31.29 -8.85
CA ASP A 801 -4.93 -32.38 -8.06
C ASP A 801 -6.46 -32.47 -8.18
N GLY A 802 -6.97 -32.27 -9.40
CA GLY A 802 -8.39 -32.36 -9.71
C GLY A 802 -9.24 -31.17 -9.25
N LYS A 803 -8.66 -30.18 -8.56
CA LYS A 803 -9.34 -28.93 -8.17
C LYS A 803 -9.07 -27.81 -9.19
N PRO A 804 -10.06 -26.95 -9.50
CA PRO A 804 -9.83 -25.78 -10.34
C PRO A 804 -8.67 -24.94 -9.80
N PHE A 805 -7.78 -24.54 -10.70
CA PHE A 805 -6.67 -23.66 -10.38
C PHE A 805 -6.49 -22.62 -11.46
N GLU A 806 -6.34 -21.40 -11.00
CA GLU A 806 -6.08 -20.21 -11.79
C GLU A 806 -4.82 -19.58 -11.21
N PRO A 807 -3.74 -19.46 -11.99
CA PRO A 807 -2.56 -18.74 -11.56
C PRO A 807 -2.94 -17.29 -11.21
N PRO A 808 -2.62 -16.81 -10.01
CA PRO A 808 -3.05 -15.50 -9.54
C PRO A 808 -2.32 -14.39 -10.31
N MET A 809 -3.02 -13.27 -10.50
CA MET A 809 -2.42 -12.04 -10.99
C MET A 809 -1.74 -11.31 -9.82
N ASP A 810 -0.46 -11.61 -9.60
CA ASP A 810 0.32 -11.01 -8.52
C ASP A 810 1.79 -10.76 -8.88
N TRP A 811 2.48 -9.93 -8.09
CA TRP A 811 3.91 -9.61 -8.20
C TRP A 811 4.82 -10.56 -7.40
N ALA A 812 4.26 -11.60 -6.78
CA ALA A 812 4.98 -12.70 -6.18
C ALA A 812 4.20 -14.01 -6.43
N LEU A 813 4.82 -14.98 -7.11
CA LEU A 813 4.17 -16.24 -7.46
C LEU A 813 4.63 -17.37 -6.53
N SER A 814 3.71 -18.20 -6.06
CA SER A 814 4.06 -19.43 -5.37
C SER A 814 4.77 -20.44 -6.29
N GLY A 815 5.50 -21.39 -5.70
CA GLY A 815 6.10 -22.50 -6.46
C GLY A 815 5.09 -23.28 -7.30
N MET A 816 3.86 -23.48 -6.82
CA MET A 816 2.80 -24.12 -7.60
C MET A 816 2.40 -23.27 -8.81
N ALA A 817 2.18 -21.97 -8.63
CA ALA A 817 1.77 -21.09 -9.73
C ALA A 817 2.83 -21.11 -10.85
N ARG A 818 4.11 -21.03 -10.48
CA ARG A 818 5.24 -21.11 -11.42
C ARG A 818 5.31 -22.46 -12.12
N GLN A 819 5.19 -23.56 -11.39
CA GLN A 819 5.17 -24.89 -11.99
C GLN A 819 3.99 -25.05 -12.96
N PHE A 820 2.81 -24.54 -12.62
CA PHE A 820 1.64 -24.58 -13.49
C PHE A 820 1.87 -23.79 -14.79
N ILE A 821 2.47 -22.59 -14.70
CA ILE A 821 2.82 -21.78 -15.87
C ILE A 821 3.83 -22.51 -16.75
N HIS A 822 4.87 -23.09 -16.17
CA HIS A 822 5.86 -23.90 -16.88
C HIS A 822 5.22 -25.10 -17.60
N ASP A 823 4.34 -25.84 -16.90
CA ASP A 823 3.67 -27.01 -17.44
C ASP A 823 2.66 -26.68 -18.56
N ALA A 824 2.23 -25.42 -18.70
CA ALA A 824 1.28 -25.00 -19.74
C ALA A 824 1.85 -25.08 -21.17
N LEU A 825 3.18 -25.25 -21.31
CA LEU A 825 3.85 -25.55 -22.58
C LEU A 825 4.24 -27.02 -22.76
N SER A 826 3.86 -27.89 -21.83
CA SER A 826 4.13 -29.33 -21.90
C SER A 826 2.97 -30.08 -22.55
N ALA A 827 3.25 -30.84 -23.61
CA ALA A 827 2.25 -31.65 -24.32
C ALA A 827 1.58 -32.74 -23.45
N ASN A 828 2.16 -33.06 -22.29
CA ASN A 828 1.62 -34.07 -21.36
C ASN A 828 0.93 -33.43 -20.13
N SER A 829 0.70 -32.11 -20.11
CA SER A 829 0.04 -31.46 -18.98
C SER A 829 -1.48 -31.60 -19.07
N ASN A 830 -2.14 -31.68 -17.91
CA ASN A 830 -3.61 -31.69 -17.82
C ASN A 830 -4.23 -30.29 -18.00
N ILE A 831 -3.52 -29.37 -18.66
CA ILE A 831 -3.94 -27.98 -18.88
C ILE A 831 -4.62 -27.90 -20.25
N PRO A 832 -5.89 -27.44 -20.35
CA PRO A 832 -6.70 -27.58 -21.57
C PRO A 832 -6.07 -27.08 -22.87
N CYS A 833 -5.27 -26.02 -22.84
CA CYS A 833 -4.69 -25.41 -24.04
C CYS A 833 -3.21 -25.78 -24.30
N SER A 834 -2.63 -26.72 -23.54
CA SER A 834 -1.23 -27.10 -23.73
C SER A 834 -0.94 -27.69 -25.12
N GLU A 835 -1.85 -28.52 -25.64
CA GLU A 835 -1.74 -29.08 -27.00
C GLU A 835 -1.81 -27.98 -28.08
N ASP A 836 -2.75 -27.05 -27.94
CA ASP A 836 -2.91 -25.92 -28.86
C ASP A 836 -1.69 -24.98 -28.83
N ASN A 837 -1.14 -24.73 -27.64
CA ASN A 837 0.09 -23.95 -27.48
C ASN A 837 1.28 -24.62 -28.17
N VAL A 838 1.47 -25.93 -27.99
CA VAL A 838 2.55 -26.67 -28.65
C VAL A 838 2.38 -26.62 -30.18
N ALA A 839 1.16 -26.78 -30.68
CA ALA A 839 0.86 -26.66 -32.11
C ALA A 839 1.13 -25.23 -32.64
N ALA A 840 0.78 -24.20 -31.87
CA ALA A 840 1.06 -22.80 -32.19
C ALA A 840 2.57 -22.54 -32.31
N LEU A 841 3.37 -23.00 -31.35
CA LEU A 841 4.84 -22.87 -31.38
C LEU A 841 5.45 -23.57 -32.61
N GLN A 842 4.99 -24.79 -32.92
CA GLN A 842 5.43 -25.54 -34.10
C GLN A 842 5.05 -24.83 -35.40
N LYS A 843 3.84 -24.26 -35.48
CA LYS A 843 3.38 -23.48 -36.64
C LYS A 843 4.26 -22.25 -36.84
N ILE A 844 4.52 -21.48 -35.78
CA ILE A 844 5.41 -20.31 -35.85
C ILE A 844 6.78 -20.75 -36.36
N ASN A 845 7.41 -21.75 -35.74
CA ASN A 845 8.72 -22.26 -36.15
C ASN A 845 8.74 -22.68 -37.63
N GLY A 846 7.70 -23.38 -38.08
CA GLY A 846 7.56 -23.81 -39.48
C GLY A 846 7.42 -22.65 -40.47
N LEU A 847 6.89 -21.49 -40.05
CA LEU A 847 6.78 -20.31 -40.90
C LEU A 847 8.10 -19.53 -41.02
N ILE A 848 8.94 -19.55 -39.98
CA ILE A 848 10.24 -18.86 -39.96
C ILE A 848 11.39 -19.68 -40.54
N THR A 849 11.28 -21.01 -40.54
CA THR A 849 12.34 -21.91 -41.01
C THR A 849 12.21 -22.34 -42.49
N ARG A 850 11.10 -22.01 -43.15
CA ARG A 850 10.88 -22.22 -44.59
C ARG A 850 11.62 -21.18 -45.42
#